data_AF-A0AAW0DWV3-F1
#
_entry.id   AF-A0AAW0DWV3-F1
#
_cell.length_a   1.000
_cell.length_b   1.000
_cell.length_c   1.000
_cell.angle_alpha   90.00
_cell.angle_beta   90.00
_cell.angle_gamma   90.00
#
_symmetry.space_group_name_H-M   'P 1'
#
loop_
_entity.id
_entity.type
_entity.pdbx_description
1 polymer ?
#
loop_
_entity_poly.entity_id
_entity_poly.type
_entity_poly.pdbx_seq_one_letter_code
_entity_poly.pdbx_strand_id
1 'polypeptide(L)'
;MSSSPMWSHFLKLHGRPKFNSSHWATYCKGCIQHEKELLQNTGTFDSVDWQQGGQSFVDACDRAGVVRGDKGPWVTHVLGGKGVEACPYASEAAKADARDLRDAEFAKKQKARAPDPAPSTPSALPVPPTNASASHKHGRSESGSAEVATKRMRQGVFEVFNGIDQPFSTAEAAAFQAQVLRATVSAGLAFRVWENPEVQKLFSMCRTTAPQHLPSRKVVGGRLLDAAAELVDQQISIALQGREAGLCSDGWKARQKIDVNAVCANVDYKVYALELTDITALNKDGPALCQFFADIIDRVQDKYKCIIIYFTTDADGGSKKGRVLLGKQRPYLFVPSCWAHQFQLILGDYFKVYPFGADISEKAVSLIAWINNHGKVRKIFDAVQAQLSKDRLDRVIVLAYVVANLTRWTTHCIAFLRLLVLKEYLQFAVLQSRGAIIAAQVGAAKSTEGERLKEEAVYFCTLISDSDFWNGLTSVVEDIEPICYGTNINQKDSTRADQVLLSLAGLYLHFVEHPEKELSVGLVARLEKRWKDCDQPLFLVALILNPFEGVSCFGPDAKFDHFKASALVTSLYRRVNDFPENVDSPEVRKAKERRVSTTMFEYLSGTGGFQGWEAARIEFEEDHGKDPIRVWTAIRASAPDLADFALTILKVVVNQAGCERVFSDVGNTESARRSRLGLAKLEKMTRPAQVNAGIRADHLAQGIMPANRQKRKNHQSVEKLLAVPRYRNLLEENDDEKNEGSRRSMTVSSAAGWRREMGRWIAETREAELQESLEEFDEWDDENSGIPPAPTASSSRAEPPKPRKWQTMTLKALFGGAKKPVRKFAEKEINAEAELMEALADAEEDARLDDGAVECDDDEVYVP
;
A
#
# COMPACT_ATOMS: atom_id res chain seq x y z
N MET A 1 58.60 15.60 6.28
CA MET A 1 58.37 16.01 7.68
C MET A 1 59.73 16.13 8.35
N SER A 2 60.28 17.35 8.44
CA SER A 2 61.50 17.57 9.23
C SER A 2 61.20 17.34 10.72
N SER A 3 62.17 16.78 11.44
CA SER A 3 62.05 16.31 12.83
C SER A 3 61.66 17.43 13.78
N SER A 4 60.36 17.56 14.06
CA SER A 4 59.86 18.39 15.16
C SER A 4 60.40 17.87 16.48
N PRO A 5 60.92 18.71 17.39
CA PRO A 5 61.37 18.28 18.72
C PRO A 5 60.30 17.49 19.47
N MET A 6 59.02 17.81 19.25
CA MET A 6 57.87 17.13 19.86
C MET A 6 57.82 15.61 19.66
N TRP A 7 58.46 15.05 18.63
CA TRP A 7 58.54 13.60 18.46
C TRP A 7 59.31 12.90 19.59
N SER A 8 60.16 13.59 20.35
CA SER A 8 60.78 12.99 21.54
C SER A 8 59.78 12.75 22.66
N HIS A 9 58.67 13.50 22.71
CA HIS A 9 57.65 13.46 23.75
C HIS A 9 56.39 12.67 23.37
N PHE A 10 56.23 12.37 22.07
CA PHE A 10 55.10 11.60 21.55
C PHE A 10 55.57 10.30 20.89
N LEU A 11 54.91 9.20 21.23
CA LEU A 11 55.19 7.89 20.65
C LEU A 11 54.27 7.60 19.47
N LYS A 12 54.83 7.01 18.42
CA LYS A 12 54.09 6.38 17.33
C LYS A 12 54.17 4.86 17.48
N LEU A 13 53.02 4.19 17.56
CA LEU A 13 52.96 2.72 17.53
C LEU A 13 53.10 2.23 16.08
N HIS A 14 54.06 1.34 15.84
CA HIS A 14 54.21 0.67 14.55
C HIS A 14 53.11 -0.39 14.40
N GLY A 15 52.35 -0.36 13.30
CA GLY A 15 51.28 -1.33 13.01
C GLY A 15 49.83 -0.84 13.24
N ARG A 16 49.62 0.32 13.87
CA ARG A 16 48.28 0.96 13.98
C ARG A 16 48.00 1.88 12.77
N PRO A 17 46.73 1.98 12.31
CA PRO A 17 46.37 2.83 11.17
C PRO A 17 46.68 4.31 11.46
N LYS A 18 47.01 5.07 10.40
CA LYS A 18 47.18 6.52 10.50
C LYS A 18 45.88 7.17 11.00
N PHE A 19 45.99 8.28 11.73
CA PHE A 19 44.84 9.04 12.19
C PHE A 19 43.99 9.56 11.01
N ASN A 20 44.65 9.93 9.91
CA ASN A 20 44.05 10.16 8.60
C ASN A 20 45.07 9.90 7.48
N SER A 21 44.73 10.13 6.21
CA SER A 21 45.63 9.88 5.07
C SER A 21 47.01 10.54 5.19
N SER A 22 47.11 11.67 5.92
CA SER A 22 48.32 12.51 5.99
C SER A 22 49.04 12.52 7.35
N HIS A 23 48.41 12.12 8.46
CA HIS A 23 48.97 12.25 9.82
C HIS A 23 48.91 10.95 10.62
N TRP A 24 49.95 10.68 11.41
CA TRP A 24 50.05 9.49 12.25
C TRP A 24 49.20 9.62 13.52
N ALA A 25 48.70 8.49 14.03
CA ALA A 25 48.19 8.40 15.40
C ALA A 25 49.39 8.40 16.35
N THR A 26 49.38 9.29 17.35
CA THR A 26 50.49 9.44 18.30
C THR A 26 49.96 9.51 19.73
N TYR A 27 50.80 9.16 20.70
CA TYR A 27 50.41 9.07 22.11
C TYR A 27 51.41 9.85 22.97
N CYS A 28 50.92 10.60 23.96
CA CYS A 28 51.77 11.36 24.86
C CYS A 28 52.51 10.40 25.80
N LYS A 29 53.85 10.44 25.82
CA LYS A 29 54.66 9.56 26.69
C LYS A 29 54.40 9.80 28.17
N GLY A 30 54.10 11.04 28.56
CA GLY A 30 53.75 11.39 29.94
C GLY A 30 52.45 10.73 30.42
N CYS A 31 51.40 10.77 29.59
CA CYS A 31 50.14 10.07 29.88
C CYS A 31 50.33 8.55 29.94
N ILE A 32 51.09 7.99 29.00
CA ILE A 32 51.38 6.54 28.99
C ILE A 32 52.12 6.12 30.28
N GLN A 33 53.08 6.93 30.74
CA GLN A 33 53.82 6.65 31.98
C GLN A 33 52.92 6.73 33.22
N HIS A 34 51.98 7.66 33.27
CA HIS A 34 50.99 7.73 34.35
C HIS A 34 50.08 6.49 34.37
N GLU A 35 49.55 6.08 33.21
CA GLU A 35 48.75 4.86 33.09
C GLU A 35 49.54 3.60 33.47
N LYS A 36 50.84 3.57 33.17
CA LYS A 36 51.74 2.51 33.61
C LYS A 36 51.80 2.40 35.14
N GLU A 37 51.96 3.53 35.82
CA GLU A 37 52.04 3.58 37.29
C GLU A 37 50.70 3.19 37.94
N LEU A 38 49.57 3.54 37.32
CA LEU A 38 48.25 3.07 37.73
C LEU A 38 48.11 1.55 37.59
N LEU A 39 48.50 0.98 36.45
CA LEU A 39 48.43 -0.46 36.21
C LEU A 39 49.37 -1.26 37.12
N GLN A 40 50.52 -0.68 37.50
CA GLN A 40 51.43 -1.23 38.51
C GLN A 40 50.77 -1.31 39.90
N ASN A 41 50.02 -0.28 40.29
CA ASN A 41 49.34 -0.23 41.58
C ASN A 41 48.10 -1.14 41.65
N THR A 42 47.47 -1.47 40.53
CA THR A 42 46.28 -2.34 40.47
C THR A 42 46.62 -3.83 40.31
N GLY A 43 47.88 -4.24 40.46
CA GLY A 43 48.32 -5.64 40.38
C GLY A 43 48.22 -6.27 38.98
N THR A 44 48.02 -5.45 37.94
CA THR A 44 47.74 -5.84 36.55
C THR A 44 48.90 -5.44 35.63
N PHE A 45 50.13 -5.56 36.12
CA PHE A 45 51.34 -5.12 35.41
C PHE A 45 52.30 -6.27 35.10
N ASP A 46 52.43 -6.59 33.81
CA ASP A 46 53.48 -7.45 33.29
C ASP A 46 54.65 -6.59 32.75
N SER A 47 55.80 -6.68 33.43
CA SER A 47 57.00 -5.90 33.10
C SER A 47 57.64 -6.29 31.76
N VAL A 48 57.46 -7.53 31.30
CA VAL A 48 58.04 -8.06 30.06
C VAL A 48 57.24 -7.54 28.86
N ASP A 49 55.92 -7.54 28.99
CA ASP A 49 54.96 -7.08 27.98
C ASP A 49 55.15 -5.59 27.64
N TRP A 50 55.54 -4.78 28.64
CA TRP A 50 55.80 -3.34 28.46
C TRP A 50 57.05 -3.02 27.62
N GLN A 51 58.10 -3.85 27.71
CA GLN A 51 59.34 -3.63 26.96
C GLN A 51 59.23 -4.06 25.50
N GLN A 52 58.35 -5.02 25.20
CA GLN A 52 58.14 -5.56 23.85
C GLN A 52 56.91 -4.98 23.13
N GLY A 53 56.16 -4.10 23.79
CA GLY A 53 54.97 -3.46 23.21
C GLY A 53 53.76 -4.39 23.10
N GLY A 54 53.63 -5.34 24.03
CA GLY A 54 52.49 -6.25 24.07
C GLY A 54 51.23 -5.66 24.73
N GLN A 55 50.28 -6.51 25.08
CA GLN A 55 48.89 -6.12 25.31
C GLN A 55 48.72 -5.06 26.41
N SER A 56 49.45 -5.18 27.52
CA SER A 56 49.37 -4.23 28.65
C SER A 56 49.85 -2.82 28.27
N PHE A 57 50.81 -2.73 27.34
CA PHE A 57 51.29 -1.45 26.80
C PHE A 57 50.30 -0.83 25.82
N VAL A 58 49.66 -1.68 25.01
CA VAL A 58 48.62 -1.25 24.07
C VAL A 58 47.39 -0.73 24.83
N ASP A 59 46.98 -1.41 25.89
CA ASP A 59 45.86 -1.00 26.74
C ASP A 59 46.13 0.34 27.44
N ALA A 60 47.36 0.57 27.90
CA ALA A 60 47.77 1.87 28.45
C ALA A 60 47.76 2.98 27.39
N CYS A 61 48.14 2.70 26.14
CA CYS A 61 48.07 3.67 25.04
C CYS A 61 46.60 4.02 24.71
N ASP A 62 45.71 3.03 24.70
CA ASP A 62 44.29 3.24 24.43
C ASP A 62 43.62 4.05 25.56
N ARG A 63 44.01 3.84 26.83
CA ARG A 63 43.56 4.67 27.98
C ARG A 63 44.14 6.08 27.98
N ALA A 64 45.41 6.25 27.63
CA ALA A 64 46.07 7.56 27.56
C ALA A 64 45.48 8.49 26.49
N GLY A 65 44.76 7.93 25.51
CA GLY A 65 44.09 8.66 24.45
C GLY A 65 45.01 9.03 23.28
N VAL A 66 44.45 8.96 22.06
CA VAL A 66 45.19 9.25 20.83
C VAL A 66 45.25 10.76 20.55
N VAL A 67 46.44 11.24 20.19
CA VAL A 67 46.70 12.61 19.72
C VAL A 67 47.12 12.57 18.25
N ARG A 68 46.53 13.44 17.43
CA ARG A 68 46.88 13.54 16.01
C ARG A 68 48.32 14.03 15.85
N GLY A 69 49.13 13.30 15.07
CA GLY A 69 50.57 13.56 14.86
C GLY A 69 50.85 14.78 13.99
N ASP A 70 50.59 15.96 14.54
CA ASP A 70 50.74 17.28 13.94
C ASP A 70 51.14 18.30 15.01
N LYS A 71 51.88 19.36 14.64
CA LYS A 71 52.47 20.32 15.59
C LYS A 71 51.41 21.04 16.42
N GLY A 72 50.31 21.47 15.78
CA GLY A 72 49.22 22.18 16.44
C GLY A 72 48.50 21.34 17.52
N PRO A 73 48.03 20.12 17.19
CA PRO A 73 47.45 19.21 18.17
C PRO A 73 48.38 18.82 19.31
N TRP A 74 49.68 18.58 19.06
CA TRP A 74 50.63 18.31 20.16
C TRP A 74 50.77 19.49 21.11
N VAL A 75 50.90 20.71 20.58
CA VAL A 75 50.99 21.93 21.41
C VAL A 75 49.70 22.14 22.21
N THR A 76 48.54 21.89 21.60
CA THR A 76 47.24 22.05 22.26
C THR A 76 47.03 21.00 23.35
N HIS A 77 47.45 19.75 23.14
CA HIS A 77 47.41 18.72 24.17
C HIS A 77 48.34 19.07 25.35
N VAL A 78 49.57 19.52 25.09
CA VAL A 78 50.57 19.80 26.14
C VAL A 78 50.28 21.09 26.91
N LEU A 79 49.91 22.18 26.24
CA LEU A 79 49.73 23.50 26.87
C LEU A 79 48.27 23.91 27.10
N GLY A 80 47.32 23.12 26.61
CA GLY A 80 45.90 23.47 26.61
C GLY A 80 45.53 24.47 25.52
N GLY A 81 44.23 24.59 25.27
CA GLY A 81 43.64 25.48 24.27
C GLY A 81 42.20 25.86 24.61
N LYS A 82 41.49 26.50 23.67
CA LYS A 82 40.06 26.84 23.87
C LYS A 82 39.26 25.54 24.04
N GLY A 83 38.80 25.27 25.27
CA GLY A 83 37.98 24.12 25.60
C GLY A 83 38.75 22.80 25.84
N VAL A 84 40.08 22.84 25.90
CA VAL A 84 40.92 21.66 26.19
C VAL A 84 41.91 22.04 27.28
N GLU A 85 41.87 21.35 28.42
CA GLU A 85 42.82 21.57 29.52
C GLU A 85 44.23 21.08 29.15
N ALA A 86 45.24 21.72 29.72
CA ALA A 86 46.63 21.32 29.50
C ALA A 86 46.89 19.93 30.10
N CYS A 87 47.65 19.10 29.39
CA CYS A 87 48.03 17.77 29.88
C CYS A 87 48.77 17.87 31.22
N PRO A 88 48.21 17.31 32.31
CA PRO A 88 48.84 17.39 33.64
C PRO A 88 50.11 16.53 33.72
N TYR A 89 50.22 15.50 32.88
CA TYR A 89 51.32 14.52 32.90
C TYR A 89 52.43 14.81 31.89
N ALA A 90 52.32 15.88 31.09
CA ALA A 90 53.38 16.28 30.18
C ALA A 90 54.62 16.76 30.94
N SER A 91 55.81 16.30 30.52
CA SER A 91 57.08 16.72 31.13
C SER A 91 57.34 18.21 30.95
N GLU A 92 58.10 18.83 31.86
CA GLU A 92 58.46 20.25 31.74
C GLU A 92 59.26 20.53 30.45
N ALA A 93 60.07 19.57 30.00
CA ALA A 93 60.73 19.63 28.69
C ALA A 93 59.72 19.64 27.53
N ALA A 94 58.67 18.83 27.57
CA ALA A 94 57.61 18.84 26.56
C ALA A 94 56.84 20.17 26.54
N LYS A 95 56.60 20.76 27.73
CA LYS A 95 55.95 22.08 27.85
C LYS A 95 56.82 23.21 27.31
N ALA A 96 58.14 23.15 27.54
CA ALA A 96 59.08 24.12 26.98
C ALA A 96 59.12 24.06 25.44
N ASP A 97 59.33 22.85 24.88
CA ASP A 97 59.36 22.65 23.42
C ASP A 97 58.04 23.06 22.75
N ALA A 98 56.90 22.82 23.41
CA ALA A 98 55.59 23.24 22.93
C ALA A 98 55.42 24.77 22.94
N ARG A 99 55.98 25.48 23.92
CA ARG A 99 55.93 26.96 24.00
C ARG A 99 56.78 27.57 22.89
N ASP A 100 57.99 27.06 22.70
CA ASP A 100 58.91 27.54 21.66
C ASP A 100 58.29 27.35 20.27
N LEU A 101 57.63 26.22 20.02
CA LEU A 101 56.92 25.99 18.76
C LEU A 101 55.73 26.92 18.55
N ARG A 102 54.94 27.18 19.60
CA ARG A 102 53.81 28.10 19.55
C ARG A 102 54.28 29.52 19.24
N ASP A 103 55.34 29.96 19.90
CA ASP A 103 55.87 31.31 19.78
C ASP A 103 56.57 31.51 18.42
N ALA A 104 57.26 30.49 17.92
CA ALA A 104 57.81 30.47 16.56
C ALA A 104 56.73 30.52 15.47
N GLU A 105 55.60 29.81 15.64
CA GLU A 105 54.47 29.92 14.70
C GLU A 105 53.79 31.29 14.76
N PHE A 106 53.70 31.91 15.94
CA PHE A 106 53.15 33.25 16.11
C PHE A 106 54.04 34.30 15.42
N ALA A 107 55.36 34.20 15.57
CA ALA A 107 56.32 35.07 14.89
C ALA A 107 56.27 34.92 13.36
N LYS A 108 56.06 33.69 12.85
CA LYS A 108 55.94 33.42 11.41
C LYS A 108 54.67 34.03 10.81
N LYS A 109 53.54 34.01 11.54
CA LYS A 109 52.28 34.65 11.13
C LYS A 109 52.35 36.18 11.15
N GLN A 110 53.16 36.78 12.02
CA GLN A 110 53.38 38.23 12.00
C GLN A 110 54.25 38.70 10.82
N LYS A 111 55.27 37.93 10.43
CA LYS A 111 56.11 38.24 9.24
C LYS A 111 55.38 38.13 7.90
N ALA A 112 54.33 37.30 7.80
CA ALA A 112 53.52 37.14 6.58
C ALA A 112 52.51 38.29 6.35
N ARG A 113 52.48 39.32 7.21
CA ARG A 113 51.49 40.41 7.18
C ARG A 113 52.10 41.81 6.89
N ALA A 114 53.36 41.88 6.44
CA ALA A 114 53.95 43.12 5.96
C ALA A 114 53.62 43.31 4.45
N PRO A 115 53.18 44.50 4.00
CA PRO A 115 52.84 44.75 2.59
C PRO A 115 54.08 45.10 1.75
N ASP A 116 54.22 44.47 0.58
CA ASP A 116 55.17 44.88 -0.47
C ASP A 116 54.60 46.03 -1.34
N PRO A 117 55.44 46.95 -1.87
CA PRO A 117 55.01 48.13 -2.61
C PRO A 117 54.73 47.85 -4.10
N ALA A 118 53.80 48.61 -4.68
CA ALA A 118 53.37 48.49 -6.08
C ALA A 118 54.37 49.08 -7.09
N PRO A 119 54.35 48.58 -8.35
CA PRO A 119 54.55 49.46 -9.50
C PRO A 119 53.62 49.19 -10.72
N SER A 120 53.07 50.31 -11.22
CA SER A 120 52.83 50.78 -12.61
C SER A 120 52.50 49.84 -13.79
N THR A 121 51.42 50.19 -14.48
CA THR A 121 50.97 49.84 -15.85
C THR A 121 51.96 50.31 -16.95
N PRO A 122 51.96 49.73 -18.18
CA PRO A 122 51.26 50.42 -19.29
C PRO A 122 50.66 49.54 -20.44
N SER A 123 49.56 50.06 -21.01
CA SER A 123 49.16 50.20 -22.44
C SER A 123 49.12 49.01 -23.44
N ALA A 124 47.94 48.75 -24.04
CA ALA A 124 47.61 49.01 -25.46
C ALA A 124 46.44 48.14 -26.01
N LEU A 125 45.59 48.79 -26.82
CA LEU A 125 44.31 48.41 -27.46
C LEU A 125 44.49 47.59 -28.79
N PRO A 126 43.48 47.40 -29.70
CA PRO A 126 42.00 47.49 -29.66
C PRO A 126 41.22 46.32 -30.38
N VAL A 127 39.91 46.24 -30.18
CA VAL A 127 38.91 45.60 -31.09
C VAL A 127 37.82 46.64 -31.45
N PRO A 128 37.26 46.67 -32.68
CA PRO A 128 36.42 47.76 -33.17
C PRO A 128 34.91 47.64 -32.85
N PRO A 129 34.11 48.70 -33.10
CA PRO A 129 32.79 48.92 -32.51
C PRO A 129 31.63 48.80 -33.52
N THR A 130 30.38 48.74 -33.04
CA THR A 130 29.29 49.62 -33.51
C THR A 130 28.02 49.54 -32.64
N ASN A 131 27.60 50.74 -32.18
CA ASN A 131 26.24 51.30 -32.07
C ASN A 131 25.18 50.64 -31.16
N ALA A 132 24.24 51.34 -30.53
CA ALA A 132 24.00 52.73 -30.12
C ALA A 132 22.59 52.75 -29.47
N SER A 133 22.28 53.82 -28.71
CA SER A 133 21.00 54.23 -28.06
C SER A 133 20.86 53.81 -26.59
N ALA A 134 21.16 54.71 -25.62
CA ALA A 134 20.36 55.85 -25.11
C ALA A 134 19.18 55.38 -24.22
N SER A 135 18.96 55.81 -22.98
CA SER A 135 19.04 57.18 -22.44
C SER A 135 19.22 57.25 -20.92
N HIS A 136 19.92 58.31 -20.49
CA HIS A 136 20.13 58.82 -19.13
C HIS A 136 18.88 59.07 -18.25
N LYS A 137 19.08 59.04 -16.92
CA LYS A 137 18.97 60.25 -16.08
C LYS A 137 19.70 60.12 -14.73
N HIS A 138 20.57 61.12 -14.48
CA HIS A 138 21.35 61.38 -13.28
C HIS A 138 20.55 62.06 -12.16
N GLY A 139 20.96 61.84 -10.91
CA GLY A 139 21.37 62.88 -9.96
C GLY A 139 20.58 62.77 -8.65
N ARG A 140 21.09 63.09 -7.46
CA ARG A 140 22.28 63.84 -7.03
C ARG A 140 22.45 63.60 -5.52
N SER A 141 23.69 63.59 -5.05
CA SER A 141 24.09 63.51 -3.65
C SER A 141 23.89 64.82 -2.89
N GLU A 142 23.58 64.74 -1.60
CA GLU A 142 23.97 65.76 -0.61
C GLU A 142 24.70 65.11 0.57
N SER A 143 25.77 65.78 0.95
CA SER A 143 26.77 65.41 1.96
C SER A 143 26.39 65.93 3.35
N GLY A 144 26.51 65.07 4.36
CA GLY A 144 26.57 65.46 5.77
C GLY A 144 27.56 64.57 6.52
N SER A 145 28.72 65.12 6.86
CA SER A 145 29.66 64.67 7.90
C SER A 145 28.95 64.50 9.25
N ALA A 146 29.36 63.69 10.23
CA ALA A 146 30.41 62.69 10.42
C ALA A 146 30.04 61.99 11.74
N GLU A 147 30.33 60.69 11.89
CA GLU A 147 30.81 60.12 13.15
C GLU A 147 31.34 58.70 12.92
N VAL A 148 32.60 58.51 13.31
CA VAL A 148 33.35 57.26 13.19
C VAL A 148 32.85 56.30 14.28
N ALA A 149 31.99 55.36 13.92
CA ALA A 149 31.69 54.20 14.75
C ALA A 149 32.54 53.01 14.28
N THR A 150 33.56 52.65 15.05
CA THR A 150 34.36 51.43 14.85
C THR A 150 33.47 50.19 14.95
N LYS A 151 32.98 49.67 13.81
CA LYS A 151 32.35 48.35 13.76
C LYS A 151 33.44 47.28 13.80
N ARG A 152 33.68 46.75 15.01
CA ARG A 152 34.22 45.39 15.17
C ARG A 152 33.34 44.44 14.36
N MET A 153 33.85 43.87 13.27
CA MET A 153 33.22 42.74 12.60
C MET A 153 33.14 41.59 13.62
N ARG A 154 31.94 41.35 14.16
CA ARG A 154 31.62 40.08 14.80
C ARG A 154 31.61 39.03 13.69
N GLN A 155 32.60 38.14 13.72
CA GLN A 155 32.61 36.97 12.87
C GLN A 155 31.36 36.15 13.22
N GLY A 156 30.47 35.96 12.25
CA GLY A 156 29.27 35.13 12.42
C GLY A 156 29.65 33.71 12.85
N VAL A 157 28.75 33.06 13.57
CA VAL A 157 28.86 31.65 13.95
C VAL A 157 29.11 30.84 12.67
N PHE A 158 30.26 30.14 12.60
CA PHE A 158 30.51 29.18 11.53
C PHE A 158 29.70 27.93 11.83
N GLU A 159 28.66 27.68 11.03
CA GLU A 159 28.06 26.34 10.97
C GLU A 159 29.02 25.43 10.20
N VAL A 160 29.61 24.46 10.91
CA VAL A 160 30.43 23.42 10.31
C VAL A 160 29.51 22.27 9.97
N PHE A 161 29.22 22.10 8.70
CA PHE A 161 28.51 20.93 8.20
C PHE A 161 29.48 19.75 8.10
N ASN A 162 29.05 18.53 8.45
CA ASN A 162 29.78 17.34 8.02
C ASN A 162 29.79 17.31 6.49
N GLY A 163 30.80 16.72 5.85
CA GLY A 163 30.91 16.72 4.38
C GLY A 163 29.74 16.09 3.61
N ILE A 164 28.85 15.35 4.29
CA ILE A 164 27.61 14.79 3.73
C ILE A 164 26.41 15.73 3.95
N ASP A 165 26.46 16.57 4.99
CA ASP A 165 25.42 17.54 5.37
C ASP A 165 25.68 18.92 4.75
N GLN A 166 26.68 19.05 3.87
CA GLN A 166 27.03 20.32 3.25
C GLN A 166 25.90 20.74 2.29
N PRO A 167 25.28 21.91 2.50
CA PRO A 167 24.22 22.37 1.63
C PRO A 167 24.78 22.66 0.24
N PHE A 168 24.06 22.24 -0.80
CA PHE A 168 24.38 22.64 -2.16
C PHE A 168 24.30 24.15 -2.30
N SER A 169 25.26 24.75 -3.00
CA SER A 169 25.07 26.09 -3.54
C SER A 169 23.91 26.10 -4.54
N THR A 170 23.33 27.27 -4.81
CA THR A 170 22.22 27.40 -5.76
C THR A 170 22.57 26.84 -7.15
N ALA A 171 23.81 27.02 -7.60
CA ALA A 171 24.29 26.49 -8.88
C ALA A 171 24.44 24.95 -8.87
N GLU A 172 24.95 24.38 -7.78
CA GLU A 172 25.07 22.93 -7.64
C GLU A 172 23.71 22.25 -7.49
N ALA A 173 22.77 22.87 -6.77
CA ALA A 173 21.40 22.38 -6.67
C ALA A 173 20.71 22.36 -8.03
N ALA A 174 20.88 23.41 -8.84
CA ALA A 174 20.37 23.46 -10.21
C ALA A 174 21.01 22.40 -11.11
N ALA A 175 22.33 22.20 -11.02
CA ALA A 175 23.05 21.17 -11.77
C ALA A 175 22.60 19.75 -11.37
N PHE A 176 22.38 19.51 -10.07
CA PHE A 176 21.84 18.25 -9.56
C PHE A 176 20.43 17.98 -10.09
N GLN A 177 19.54 18.97 -10.04
CA GLN A 177 18.18 18.85 -10.59
C GLN A 177 18.20 18.58 -12.11
N ALA A 178 19.08 19.25 -12.86
CA ALA A 178 19.25 18.99 -14.29
C ALA A 178 19.76 17.55 -14.56
N GLN A 179 20.67 17.04 -13.73
CA GLN A 179 21.15 15.67 -13.86
C GLN A 179 20.09 14.62 -13.48
N VAL A 180 19.26 14.90 -12.48
CA VAL A 180 18.08 14.10 -12.11
C VAL A 180 17.11 14.00 -13.30
N LEU A 181 16.82 15.12 -13.97
CA LEU A 181 15.99 15.14 -15.18
C LEU A 181 16.61 14.28 -16.29
N ARG A 182 17.91 14.46 -16.57
CA ARG A 182 18.62 13.66 -17.60
C ARG A 182 18.60 12.17 -17.28
N ALA A 183 18.79 11.78 -16.03
CA ALA A 183 18.70 10.38 -15.61
C ALA A 183 17.28 9.83 -15.78
N THR A 184 16.27 10.63 -15.43
CA THR A 184 14.85 10.26 -15.58
C THR A 184 14.51 9.98 -17.04
N VAL A 185 14.84 10.92 -17.93
CA VAL A 185 14.56 10.80 -19.36
C VAL A 185 15.39 9.69 -20.00
N SER A 186 16.70 9.66 -19.74
CA SER A 186 17.60 8.69 -20.38
C SER A 186 17.36 7.24 -19.94
N ALA A 187 16.94 7.01 -18.70
CA ALA A 187 16.68 5.67 -18.18
C ALA A 187 15.18 5.31 -18.18
N GLY A 188 14.31 6.19 -18.67
CA GLY A 188 12.86 5.97 -18.70
C GLY A 188 12.27 5.72 -17.31
N LEU A 189 12.70 6.48 -16.30
CA LEU A 189 12.23 6.32 -14.92
C LEU A 189 10.93 7.11 -14.70
N ALA A 190 10.02 6.56 -13.91
CA ALA A 190 8.86 7.32 -13.43
C ALA A 190 9.32 8.49 -12.54
N PHE A 191 8.72 9.68 -12.69
CA PHE A 191 9.11 10.89 -11.94
C PHE A 191 9.10 10.71 -10.42
N ARG A 192 8.22 9.85 -9.89
CA ARG A 192 8.15 9.57 -8.44
C ARG A 192 9.35 8.79 -7.89
N VAL A 193 10.20 8.21 -8.74
CA VAL A 193 11.36 7.42 -8.28
C VAL A 193 12.22 8.22 -7.29
N TRP A 194 12.32 9.54 -7.46
CA TRP A 194 13.14 10.43 -6.62
C TRP A 194 12.50 10.76 -5.26
N GLU A 195 11.19 10.53 -5.11
CA GLU A 195 10.48 10.62 -3.83
C GLU A 195 10.49 9.29 -3.06
N ASN A 196 10.99 8.21 -3.67
CA ASN A 196 11.05 6.91 -3.01
C ASN A 196 12.11 6.94 -1.88
N PRO A 197 11.76 6.59 -0.64
CA PRO A 197 12.71 6.64 0.48
C PRO A 197 13.95 5.76 0.30
N GLU A 198 13.83 4.61 -0.36
CA GLU A 198 14.98 3.73 -0.63
C GLU A 198 15.95 4.36 -1.64
N VAL A 199 15.41 5.15 -2.59
CA VAL A 199 16.24 5.94 -3.51
C VAL A 199 16.93 7.08 -2.76
N GLN A 200 16.23 7.76 -1.86
CA GLN A 200 16.83 8.82 -1.02
C GLN A 200 17.91 8.27 -0.08
N LYS A 201 17.69 7.11 0.54
CA LYS A 201 18.70 6.39 1.33
C LYS A 201 19.91 6.00 0.48
N LEU A 202 19.68 5.52 -0.75
CA LEU A 202 20.79 5.22 -1.67
C LEU A 202 21.63 6.48 -1.93
N PHE A 203 20.99 7.63 -2.18
CA PHE A 203 21.70 8.90 -2.38
C PHE A 203 22.42 9.40 -1.12
N SER A 204 21.87 9.19 0.08
CA SER A 204 22.57 9.55 1.33
C SER A 204 23.78 8.66 1.62
N MET A 205 23.81 7.44 1.07
CA MET A 205 24.96 6.54 1.14
C MET A 205 26.04 6.85 0.07
N CYS A 206 25.68 7.55 -1.01
CA CYS A 206 26.57 7.81 -2.13
C CYS A 206 27.72 8.77 -1.76
N ARG A 207 28.96 8.26 -1.86
CA ARG A 207 30.21 9.05 -1.78
C ARG A 207 30.86 9.17 -3.16
N THR A 208 31.96 9.90 -3.28
CA THR A 208 32.68 10.16 -4.55
C THR A 208 33.10 8.90 -5.31
N THR A 209 33.23 7.74 -4.65
CA THR A 209 33.55 6.44 -5.28
C THR A 209 32.35 5.51 -5.48
N ALA A 210 31.13 5.91 -5.09
CA ALA A 210 29.93 5.09 -5.19
C ALA A 210 29.66 4.53 -6.61
N PRO A 211 29.92 5.25 -7.72
CA PRO A 211 29.73 4.70 -9.06
C PRO A 211 30.54 3.41 -9.34
N GLN A 212 31.69 3.23 -8.68
CA GLN A 212 32.55 2.05 -8.85
C GLN A 212 32.01 0.81 -8.14
N HIS A 213 31.06 0.99 -7.21
CA HIS A 213 30.47 -0.08 -6.40
C HIS A 213 29.01 -0.36 -6.78
N LEU A 214 28.48 0.29 -7.82
CA LEU A 214 27.12 0.03 -8.30
C LEU A 214 27.00 -1.40 -8.83
N PRO A 215 26.07 -2.22 -8.31
CA PRO A 215 25.92 -3.59 -8.73
C PRO A 215 25.37 -3.68 -10.16
N SER A 216 25.84 -4.66 -10.93
CA SER A 216 25.29 -4.93 -12.26
C SER A 216 23.87 -5.51 -12.17
N ARG A 217 23.08 -5.42 -13.24
CA ARG A 217 21.73 -5.99 -13.32
C ARG A 217 21.67 -7.49 -12.95
N LYS A 218 22.74 -8.25 -13.24
CA LYS A 218 22.85 -9.68 -12.94
C LYS A 218 23.03 -9.94 -11.45
N VAL A 219 23.80 -9.08 -10.78
CA VAL A 219 24.05 -9.17 -9.34
C VAL A 219 22.82 -8.75 -8.55
N VAL A 220 22.15 -7.66 -8.97
CA VAL A 220 20.88 -7.19 -8.38
C VAL A 220 19.80 -8.25 -8.53
N GLY A 221 19.49 -8.67 -9.77
CA GLY A 221 18.41 -9.60 -10.05
C GLY A 221 18.75 -11.08 -9.90
N GLY A 222 19.84 -11.40 -9.19
CA GLY A 222 20.29 -12.75 -8.86
C GLY A 222 20.68 -12.77 -7.38
N ARG A 223 21.97 -12.90 -7.08
CA ARG A 223 22.51 -13.03 -5.71
C ARG A 223 21.91 -12.07 -4.67
N LEU A 224 21.78 -10.77 -4.98
CA LEU A 224 21.24 -9.81 -4.00
C LEU A 224 19.74 -10.00 -3.76
N LEU A 225 18.97 -10.27 -4.82
CA LEU A 225 17.55 -10.56 -4.73
C LEU A 225 17.30 -11.89 -4.02
N ASP A 226 18.11 -12.91 -4.30
CA ASP A 226 18.03 -14.23 -3.64
C ASP A 226 18.27 -14.10 -2.13
N ALA A 227 19.35 -13.40 -1.73
CA ALA A 227 19.63 -13.13 -0.32
C ALA A 227 18.52 -12.33 0.36
N ALA A 228 17.95 -11.32 -0.31
CA ALA A 228 16.83 -10.55 0.23
C ALA A 228 15.56 -11.40 0.38
N ALA A 229 15.26 -12.27 -0.60
CA ALA A 229 14.12 -13.17 -0.54
C ALA A 229 14.26 -14.21 0.58
N GLU A 230 15.46 -14.74 0.83
CA GLU A 230 15.74 -15.64 1.95
C GLU A 230 15.50 -14.97 3.31
N LEU A 231 15.95 -13.72 3.49
CA LEU A 231 15.68 -12.96 4.72
C LEU A 231 14.18 -12.76 4.95
N VAL A 232 13.44 -12.47 3.88
CA VAL A 232 11.98 -12.34 3.93
C VAL A 232 11.32 -13.67 4.29
N ASP A 233 11.74 -14.78 3.70
CA ASP A 233 11.19 -16.11 4.01
C ASP A 233 11.42 -16.49 5.49
N GLN A 234 12.59 -16.13 6.05
CA GLN A 234 12.87 -16.28 7.48
C GLN A 234 11.93 -15.42 8.34
N GLN A 235 11.69 -14.16 7.97
CA GLN A 235 10.76 -13.28 8.69
C GLN A 235 9.31 -13.80 8.63
N ILE A 236 8.88 -14.31 7.47
CA ILE A 236 7.56 -14.93 7.30
C ILE A 236 7.48 -16.17 8.19
N SER A 237 8.50 -17.02 8.20
CA SER A 237 8.56 -18.19 9.08
C SER A 237 8.40 -17.83 10.55
N ILE A 238 9.13 -16.81 11.04
CA ILE A 238 8.98 -16.32 12.42
C ILE A 238 7.56 -15.76 12.67
N ALA A 239 6.98 -15.07 11.69
CA ALA A 239 5.66 -14.47 11.83
C ALA A 239 4.53 -15.50 11.87
N LEU A 240 4.67 -16.63 11.16
CA LEU A 240 3.64 -17.67 11.01
C LEU A 240 3.80 -18.82 12.03
N GLN A 241 5.02 -19.10 12.49
CA GLN A 241 5.31 -20.26 13.33
C GLN A 241 4.46 -20.31 14.60
N GLY A 242 3.76 -21.43 14.80
CA GLY A 242 2.91 -21.69 15.96
C GLY A 242 1.65 -20.83 16.02
N ARG A 243 1.33 -20.03 14.98
CA ARG A 243 0.15 -19.18 14.93
C ARG A 243 -0.94 -19.76 14.05
N GLU A 244 -2.16 -19.38 14.35
CA GLU A 244 -3.31 -19.57 13.48
C GLU A 244 -3.23 -18.61 12.29
N ALA A 245 -3.42 -19.14 11.10
CA ALA A 245 -3.36 -18.40 9.85
C ALA A 245 -4.53 -18.76 8.94
N GLY A 246 -4.89 -17.80 8.10
CA GLY A 246 -5.76 -18.03 6.95
C GLY A 246 -4.97 -18.11 5.67
N LEU A 247 -5.47 -18.87 4.71
CA LEU A 247 -4.95 -18.88 3.36
C LEU A 247 -5.98 -18.35 2.38
N CYS A 248 -5.50 -17.63 1.38
CA CYS A 248 -6.28 -17.34 0.19
C CYS A 248 -5.47 -17.65 -1.07
N SER A 249 -6.19 -18.13 -2.07
CA SER A 249 -5.62 -18.53 -3.36
C SER A 249 -6.42 -17.89 -4.47
N ASP A 250 -5.76 -17.29 -5.45
CA ASP A 250 -6.43 -16.66 -6.59
C ASP A 250 -5.61 -16.90 -7.87
N GLY A 251 -6.28 -16.86 -9.02
CA GLY A 251 -5.70 -17.14 -10.33
C GLY A 251 -5.58 -15.88 -11.19
N TRP A 252 -4.44 -15.70 -11.83
CA TRP A 252 -4.20 -14.63 -12.79
C TRP A 252 -3.51 -15.15 -14.05
N LYS A 253 -3.84 -14.58 -15.21
CA LYS A 253 -3.17 -14.90 -16.47
C LYS A 253 -2.03 -13.92 -16.70
N ALA A 254 -0.80 -14.41 -16.68
CA ALA A 254 0.36 -13.57 -16.94
C ALA A 254 0.45 -13.13 -18.40
N ARG A 255 1.23 -12.08 -18.67
CA ARG A 255 1.42 -11.57 -20.04
C ARG A 255 2.07 -12.61 -20.97
N GLN A 256 2.79 -13.55 -20.36
CA GLN A 256 3.40 -14.72 -21.02
C GLN A 256 2.37 -15.82 -21.39
N LYS A 257 1.07 -15.60 -21.16
CA LYS A 257 -0.03 -16.55 -21.36
C LYS A 257 0.05 -17.81 -20.52
N ILE A 258 0.71 -17.71 -19.37
CA ILE A 258 0.71 -18.75 -18.32
C ILE A 258 -0.36 -18.43 -17.29
N ASP A 259 -1.06 -19.45 -16.81
CA ASP A 259 -2.00 -19.32 -15.70
C ASP A 259 -1.21 -19.46 -14.40
N VAL A 260 -1.22 -18.41 -13.58
CA VAL A 260 -0.47 -18.32 -12.32
C VAL A 260 -1.43 -18.26 -11.16
N ASN A 261 -1.21 -19.08 -10.15
CA ASN A 261 -1.92 -19.04 -8.89
C ASN A 261 -1.07 -18.35 -7.81
N ALA A 262 -1.59 -17.31 -7.19
CA ALA A 262 -0.97 -16.71 -6.02
C ALA A 262 -1.54 -17.29 -4.73
N VAL A 263 -0.66 -17.65 -3.80
CA VAL A 263 -1.03 -18.08 -2.45
C VAL A 263 -0.58 -17.03 -1.45
N CYS A 264 -1.52 -16.52 -0.66
CA CYS A 264 -1.26 -15.57 0.41
C CYS A 264 -1.72 -16.14 1.76
N ALA A 265 -0.97 -15.84 2.82
CA ALA A 265 -1.37 -16.08 4.19
C ALA A 265 -1.77 -14.80 4.90
N ASN A 266 -2.83 -14.86 5.71
CA ASN A 266 -3.26 -13.79 6.59
C ASN A 266 -3.07 -14.20 8.05
N VAL A 267 -2.29 -13.41 8.79
CA VAL A 267 -2.08 -13.55 10.23
C VAL A 267 -2.29 -12.18 10.85
N ASP A 268 -3.21 -12.07 11.82
CA ASP A 268 -3.52 -10.81 12.51
C ASP A 268 -3.83 -9.65 11.53
N TYR A 269 -4.58 -9.92 10.46
CA TYR A 269 -4.92 -8.99 9.36
C TYR A 269 -3.74 -8.48 8.54
N LYS A 270 -2.58 -9.13 8.67
CA LYS A 270 -1.42 -8.87 7.84
C LYS A 270 -1.28 -9.99 6.81
N VAL A 271 -1.26 -9.58 5.55
CA VAL A 271 -1.15 -10.50 4.42
C VAL A 271 0.32 -10.69 4.02
N TYR A 272 0.71 -11.93 3.78
CA TYR A 272 2.02 -12.36 3.31
C TYR A 272 1.87 -13.21 2.05
N ALA A 273 2.46 -12.82 0.93
CA ALA A 273 2.57 -13.67 -0.25
C ALA A 273 3.58 -14.78 0.01
N LEU A 274 3.11 -16.01 -0.15
CA LEU A 274 3.88 -17.21 0.13
C LEU A 274 4.49 -17.78 -1.14
N GLU A 275 3.71 -17.95 -2.20
CA GLU A 275 4.17 -18.55 -3.45
C GLU A 275 3.35 -18.08 -4.66
N LEU A 276 4.00 -18.12 -5.84
CA LEU A 276 3.38 -18.01 -7.15
C LEU A 276 3.60 -19.33 -7.90
N THR A 277 2.52 -20.03 -8.22
CA THR A 277 2.57 -21.37 -8.80
C THR A 277 2.02 -21.35 -10.23
N ASP A 278 2.77 -21.91 -11.18
CA ASP A 278 2.24 -22.15 -12.53
C ASP A 278 1.21 -23.28 -12.49
N ILE A 279 -0.02 -22.96 -12.87
CA ILE A 279 -1.16 -23.90 -12.91
C ILE A 279 -1.68 -24.11 -14.33
N THR A 280 -0.90 -23.75 -15.36
CA THR A 280 -1.32 -23.83 -16.76
C THR A 280 -1.75 -25.24 -17.18
N ALA A 281 -1.10 -26.27 -16.61
CA ALA A 281 -1.41 -27.68 -16.89
C ALA A 281 -2.45 -28.29 -15.93
N LEU A 282 -2.93 -27.53 -14.94
CA LEU A 282 -3.89 -28.03 -13.95
C LEU A 282 -5.29 -28.08 -14.56
N ASN A 283 -5.95 -29.24 -14.44
CA ASN A 283 -7.36 -29.33 -14.75
C ASN A 283 -8.16 -28.49 -13.74
N LYS A 284 -9.00 -27.58 -14.22
CA LYS A 284 -9.81 -26.68 -13.38
C LYS A 284 -11.14 -27.31 -12.95
N ASP A 285 -11.18 -28.63 -12.83
CA ASP A 285 -12.34 -29.35 -12.29
C ASP A 285 -12.30 -29.37 -10.75
N GLY A 286 -13.48 -29.54 -10.13
CA GLY A 286 -13.63 -29.51 -8.68
C GLY A 286 -12.71 -30.48 -7.93
N PRO A 287 -12.68 -31.78 -8.27
CA PRO A 287 -11.77 -32.74 -7.63
C PRO A 287 -10.28 -32.39 -7.76
N ALA A 288 -9.82 -31.99 -8.95
CA ALA A 288 -8.43 -31.59 -9.15
C ALA A 288 -8.06 -30.35 -8.32
N LEU A 289 -8.95 -29.36 -8.27
CA LEU A 289 -8.78 -28.16 -7.45
C LEU A 289 -8.83 -28.48 -5.94
N CYS A 290 -9.70 -29.40 -5.51
CA CYS A 290 -9.73 -29.87 -4.13
C CYS A 290 -8.37 -30.44 -3.68
N GLN A 291 -7.78 -31.33 -4.49
CA GLN A 291 -6.47 -31.90 -4.21
C GLN A 291 -5.39 -30.80 -4.23
N PHE A 292 -5.41 -29.91 -5.21
CA PHE A 292 -4.47 -28.80 -5.29
C PHE A 292 -4.53 -27.88 -4.06
N PHE A 293 -5.73 -27.56 -3.56
CA PHE A 293 -5.91 -26.76 -2.35
C PHE A 293 -5.45 -27.50 -1.09
N ALA A 294 -5.75 -28.79 -0.98
CA ALA A 294 -5.25 -29.63 0.11
C ALA A 294 -3.71 -29.64 0.13
N ASP A 295 -3.07 -29.81 -1.03
CA ASP A 295 -1.62 -29.81 -1.15
C ASP A 295 -1.02 -28.44 -0.79
N ILE A 296 -1.68 -27.32 -1.15
CA ILE A 296 -1.24 -25.98 -0.73
C ILE A 296 -1.25 -25.87 0.79
N ILE A 297 -2.35 -26.29 1.43
CA ILE A 297 -2.49 -26.21 2.89
C ILE A 297 -1.40 -27.03 3.58
N ASP A 298 -1.19 -28.27 3.14
CA ASP A 298 -0.21 -29.17 3.75
C ASP A 298 1.21 -28.64 3.57
N ARG A 299 1.58 -28.20 2.35
CA ARG A 299 2.91 -27.60 2.09
C ARG A 299 3.16 -26.37 2.97
N VAL A 300 2.17 -25.49 3.13
CA VAL A 300 2.31 -24.27 3.93
C VAL A 300 2.44 -24.61 5.42
N GLN A 301 1.59 -25.50 5.93
CA GLN A 301 1.68 -25.97 7.33
C GLN A 301 3.04 -26.61 7.61
N ASP A 302 3.52 -27.45 6.70
CA ASP A 302 4.80 -28.13 6.84
C ASP A 302 5.98 -27.17 6.80
N LYS A 303 5.96 -26.19 5.88
CA LYS A 303 7.07 -25.24 5.70
C LYS A 303 7.13 -24.21 6.82
N TYR A 304 6.00 -23.59 7.16
CA TYR A 304 5.95 -22.46 8.08
C TYR A 304 5.53 -22.84 9.52
N LYS A 305 5.16 -24.10 9.76
CA LYS A 305 4.74 -24.62 11.07
C LYS A 305 3.62 -23.80 11.70
N CYS A 306 2.68 -23.34 10.87
CA CYS A 306 1.46 -22.64 11.28
C CYS A 306 0.25 -23.57 11.28
N ILE A 307 -0.86 -23.11 11.85
CA ILE A 307 -2.14 -23.83 11.89
C ILE A 307 -3.10 -23.13 10.94
N ILE A 308 -3.54 -23.79 9.88
CA ILE A 308 -4.48 -23.18 8.93
C ILE A 308 -5.91 -23.39 9.40
N ILE A 309 -6.60 -22.29 9.69
CA ILE A 309 -7.98 -22.27 10.21
C ILE A 309 -9.01 -22.04 9.09
N TYR A 310 -8.62 -21.33 8.03
CA TYR A 310 -9.49 -21.10 6.89
C TYR A 310 -8.76 -21.03 5.55
N PHE A 311 -9.48 -21.37 4.48
CA PHE A 311 -9.02 -21.31 3.10
C PHE A 311 -10.08 -20.64 2.21
N THR A 312 -9.73 -19.48 1.63
CA THR A 312 -10.63 -18.65 0.82
C THR A 312 -10.23 -18.65 -0.65
N THR A 313 -11.18 -18.95 -1.52
CA THR A 313 -11.05 -18.80 -2.98
C THR A 313 -12.18 -17.95 -3.54
N ASP A 314 -12.11 -17.65 -4.84
CA ASP A 314 -13.20 -17.04 -5.57
C ASP A 314 -14.29 -18.10 -5.75
N ALA A 315 -15.39 -17.67 -6.36
CA ALA A 315 -16.56 -18.50 -6.55
C ALA A 315 -16.73 -18.89 -8.02
N ASP A 316 -15.63 -18.99 -8.77
CA ASP A 316 -15.69 -19.63 -10.08
C ASP A 316 -16.09 -21.11 -9.91
N GLY A 317 -16.68 -21.71 -10.95
CA GLY A 317 -17.34 -23.01 -10.80
C GLY A 317 -16.39 -24.12 -10.32
N GLY A 318 -15.15 -24.11 -10.83
CA GLY A 318 -14.10 -25.04 -10.43
C GLY A 318 -13.69 -24.86 -8.97
N SER A 319 -13.32 -23.64 -8.56
CA SER A 319 -12.83 -23.39 -7.20
C SER A 319 -13.95 -23.50 -6.17
N LYS A 320 -15.21 -23.15 -6.52
CA LYS A 320 -16.37 -23.40 -5.65
C LYS A 320 -16.51 -24.89 -5.34
N LYS A 321 -16.61 -25.74 -6.36
CA LYS A 321 -16.73 -27.20 -6.17
C LYS A 321 -15.54 -27.77 -5.41
N GLY A 322 -14.32 -27.38 -5.78
CA GLY A 322 -13.10 -27.82 -5.09
C GLY A 322 -13.05 -27.41 -3.62
N ARG A 323 -13.48 -26.18 -3.30
CA ARG A 323 -13.55 -25.66 -1.93
C ARG A 323 -14.63 -26.35 -1.10
N VAL A 324 -15.80 -26.66 -1.67
CA VAL A 324 -16.85 -27.44 -1.00
C VAL A 324 -16.38 -28.86 -0.69
N LEU A 325 -15.75 -29.53 -1.66
CA LEU A 325 -15.15 -30.86 -1.46
C LEU A 325 -14.05 -30.83 -0.39
N LEU A 326 -13.22 -29.79 -0.38
CA LEU A 326 -12.19 -29.59 0.64
C LEU A 326 -12.82 -29.45 2.04
N GLY A 327 -13.93 -28.71 2.18
CA GLY A 327 -14.68 -28.61 3.43
C GLY A 327 -15.28 -29.94 3.89
N LYS A 328 -15.70 -30.80 2.96
CA LYS A 328 -16.15 -32.18 3.25
C LYS A 328 -14.98 -33.06 3.72
N GLN A 329 -13.80 -32.93 3.09
CA GLN A 329 -12.58 -33.67 3.43
C GLN A 329 -11.96 -33.21 4.76
N ARG A 330 -12.03 -31.91 5.06
CA ARG A 330 -11.46 -31.26 6.24
C ARG A 330 -12.53 -30.45 6.99
N PRO A 331 -13.46 -31.09 7.72
CA PRO A 331 -14.59 -30.39 8.35
C PRO A 331 -14.19 -29.33 9.38
N TYR A 332 -13.01 -29.43 9.99
CA TYR A 332 -12.51 -28.43 10.94
C TYR A 332 -12.11 -27.10 10.28
N LEU A 333 -11.85 -27.11 8.97
CA LEU A 333 -11.40 -25.96 8.19
C LEU A 333 -12.60 -25.10 7.78
N PHE A 334 -12.50 -23.79 7.92
CA PHE A 334 -13.46 -22.89 7.28
C PHE A 334 -13.09 -22.68 5.83
N VAL A 335 -14.06 -22.83 4.94
CA VAL A 335 -13.84 -22.70 3.50
C VAL A 335 -14.76 -21.64 2.90
N PRO A 336 -14.68 -20.37 3.35
CA PRO A 336 -15.57 -19.31 2.87
C PRO A 336 -15.29 -18.95 1.40
N SER A 337 -16.32 -18.53 0.68
CA SER A 337 -16.13 -17.82 -0.59
C SER A 337 -15.56 -16.42 -0.36
N CYS A 338 -14.88 -15.87 -1.35
CA CYS A 338 -14.47 -14.47 -1.33
C CYS A 338 -15.67 -13.52 -1.38
N TRP A 339 -15.96 -12.84 -0.26
CA TRP A 339 -17.09 -11.93 -0.17
C TRP A 339 -16.87 -10.60 -0.86
N ALA A 340 -15.62 -10.22 -1.15
CA ALA A 340 -15.35 -9.12 -2.07
C ALA A 340 -15.93 -9.44 -3.47
N HIS A 341 -15.68 -10.64 -3.96
CA HIS A 341 -16.22 -11.12 -5.23
C HIS A 341 -17.73 -11.37 -5.17
N GLN A 342 -18.27 -11.90 -4.07
CA GLN A 342 -19.73 -12.06 -3.91
C GLN A 342 -20.46 -10.71 -4.00
N PHE A 343 -19.93 -9.65 -3.37
CA PHE A 343 -20.52 -8.31 -3.47
C PHE A 343 -20.39 -7.70 -4.85
N GLN A 344 -19.32 -8.01 -5.58
CA GLN A 344 -19.23 -7.67 -7.00
C GLN A 344 -20.36 -8.35 -7.77
N LEU A 345 -20.54 -9.67 -7.65
CA LEU A 345 -21.59 -10.40 -8.35
C LEU A 345 -23.02 -9.89 -8.03
N ILE A 346 -23.26 -9.32 -6.84
CA ILE A 346 -24.53 -8.66 -6.49
C ILE A 346 -24.79 -7.42 -7.39
N LEU A 347 -23.76 -6.72 -7.85
CA LEU A 347 -23.94 -5.65 -8.83
C LEU A 347 -24.35 -6.19 -10.21
N GLY A 348 -23.79 -7.33 -10.62
CA GLY A 348 -24.23 -8.04 -11.83
C GLY A 348 -25.68 -8.53 -11.72
N ASP A 349 -26.07 -9.02 -10.54
CA ASP A 349 -27.44 -9.37 -10.19
C ASP A 349 -28.40 -8.18 -10.33
N TYR A 350 -28.00 -7.00 -9.87
CA TYR A 350 -28.78 -5.77 -9.98
C TYR A 350 -29.15 -5.47 -11.44
N PHE A 351 -28.16 -5.41 -12.33
CA PHE A 351 -28.39 -5.12 -13.74
C PHE A 351 -29.13 -6.25 -14.48
N LYS A 352 -29.01 -7.50 -14.02
CA LYS A 352 -29.78 -8.63 -14.53
C LYS A 352 -31.26 -8.54 -14.18
N VAL A 353 -31.59 -8.09 -12.97
CA VAL A 353 -32.97 -7.97 -12.48
C VAL A 353 -33.63 -6.67 -12.94
N TYR A 354 -32.84 -5.61 -13.16
CA TYR A 354 -33.36 -4.27 -13.43
C TYR A 354 -32.87 -3.70 -14.78
N PRO A 355 -33.51 -4.08 -15.91
CA PRO A 355 -33.15 -3.62 -17.24
C PRO A 355 -33.18 -2.10 -17.41
N PHE A 356 -34.09 -1.41 -16.70
CA PHE A 356 -34.14 0.06 -16.70
C PHE A 356 -32.81 0.65 -16.20
N GLY A 357 -32.31 0.15 -15.07
CA GLY A 357 -31.02 0.60 -14.52
C GLY A 357 -29.85 0.30 -15.46
N ALA A 358 -29.89 -0.83 -16.17
CA ALA A 358 -28.89 -1.20 -17.17
C ALA A 358 -28.88 -0.24 -18.38
N ASP A 359 -30.06 0.16 -18.89
CA ASP A 359 -30.21 1.11 -19.99
C ASP A 359 -29.76 2.53 -19.60
N ILE A 360 -30.16 3.01 -18.42
CA ILE A 360 -29.72 4.30 -17.89
C ILE A 360 -28.20 4.33 -17.71
N SER A 361 -27.62 3.28 -17.16
CA SER A 361 -26.17 3.16 -16.98
C SER A 361 -25.43 3.14 -18.32
N GLU A 362 -25.98 2.44 -19.32
CA GLU A 362 -25.42 2.44 -20.68
C GLU A 362 -25.40 3.85 -21.29
N LYS A 363 -26.50 4.60 -21.16
CA LYS A 363 -26.61 5.97 -21.62
C LYS A 363 -25.60 6.88 -20.92
N ALA A 364 -25.42 6.72 -19.61
CA ALA A 364 -24.45 7.48 -18.82
C ALA A 364 -23.00 7.21 -19.25
N VAL A 365 -22.63 5.94 -19.40
CA VAL A 365 -21.29 5.54 -19.89
C VAL A 365 -21.07 6.07 -21.31
N SER A 366 -22.07 5.97 -22.18
CA SER A 366 -21.99 6.46 -23.56
C SER A 366 -21.82 7.98 -23.63
N LEU A 367 -22.48 8.72 -22.75
CA LEU A 367 -22.34 10.17 -22.64
C LEU A 367 -20.92 10.55 -22.18
N ILE A 368 -20.40 9.91 -21.13
CA ILE A 368 -19.04 10.15 -20.64
C ILE A 368 -18.01 9.86 -21.74
N ALA A 369 -18.16 8.72 -22.41
CA ALA A 369 -17.32 8.34 -23.54
C ALA A 369 -17.38 9.36 -24.67
N TRP A 370 -18.57 9.79 -25.06
CA TRP A 370 -18.75 10.78 -26.12
C TRP A 370 -18.05 12.09 -25.81
N ILE A 371 -18.17 12.60 -24.58
CA ILE A 371 -17.49 13.83 -24.16
C ILE A 371 -15.96 13.65 -24.26
N ASN A 372 -15.43 12.55 -23.74
CA ASN A 372 -13.98 12.32 -23.74
C ASN A 372 -13.37 12.07 -25.12
N ASN A 373 -14.13 11.48 -26.04
CA ASN A 373 -13.66 11.22 -27.41
C ASN A 373 -13.70 12.46 -28.31
N HIS A 374 -14.46 13.50 -27.95
CA HIS A 374 -14.61 14.72 -28.75
C HIS A 374 -13.96 15.93 -28.07
N GLY A 375 -12.65 16.10 -28.23
CA GLY A 375 -11.87 17.13 -27.54
C GLY A 375 -12.42 18.57 -27.71
N LYS A 376 -12.87 18.96 -28.91
CA LYS A 376 -13.48 20.29 -29.12
C LYS A 376 -14.79 20.48 -28.35
N VAL A 377 -15.63 19.43 -28.29
CA VAL A 377 -16.87 19.43 -27.53
C VAL A 377 -16.57 19.48 -26.02
N ARG A 378 -15.62 18.67 -25.55
CA ARG A 378 -15.13 18.70 -24.16
C ARG A 378 -14.70 20.10 -23.73
N LYS A 379 -13.91 20.80 -24.56
CA LYS A 379 -13.46 22.17 -24.25
C LYS A 379 -14.60 23.18 -24.11
N ILE A 380 -15.71 23.00 -24.84
CA ILE A 380 -16.91 23.85 -24.65
C ILE A 380 -17.51 23.61 -23.26
N PHE A 381 -17.65 22.34 -22.85
CA PHE A 381 -18.15 22.02 -21.52
C PHE A 381 -17.19 22.46 -20.40
N ASP A 382 -15.87 22.26 -20.56
CA ASP A 382 -14.84 22.70 -19.62
C ASP A 382 -14.87 24.24 -19.43
N ALA A 383 -15.08 25.00 -20.51
CA ALA A 383 -15.19 26.46 -20.44
C ALA A 383 -16.40 26.90 -19.61
N VAL A 384 -17.54 26.21 -19.75
CA VAL A 384 -18.74 26.47 -18.95
C VAL A 384 -18.52 26.09 -17.49
N GLN A 385 -17.83 24.98 -17.21
CA GLN A 385 -17.41 24.62 -15.85
C GLN A 385 -16.55 25.72 -15.22
N ALA A 386 -15.51 26.17 -15.93
CA ALA A 386 -14.61 27.23 -15.47
C ALA A 386 -15.34 28.55 -15.20
N GLN A 387 -16.29 28.92 -16.05
CA GLN A 387 -17.09 30.13 -15.88
C GLN A 387 -18.01 30.02 -14.66
N LEU A 388 -18.85 29.00 -14.59
CA LEU A 388 -19.83 28.85 -13.51
C LEU A 388 -19.18 28.62 -12.14
N SER A 389 -18.05 27.89 -12.09
CA SER A 389 -17.30 27.70 -10.84
C SER A 389 -16.68 29.01 -10.36
N LYS A 390 -16.11 29.80 -11.27
CA LYS A 390 -15.58 31.13 -10.93
C LYS A 390 -16.68 32.06 -10.43
N ASP A 391 -17.83 32.08 -11.09
CA ASP A 391 -18.94 32.95 -10.71
C ASP A 391 -19.56 32.56 -9.36
N ARG A 392 -19.62 31.26 -9.03
CA ARG A 392 -20.23 30.75 -7.79
C ARG A 392 -19.28 30.67 -6.60
N LEU A 393 -18.01 30.35 -6.83
CA LEU A 393 -17.05 29.97 -5.78
C LEU A 393 -15.80 30.86 -5.73
N ASP A 394 -15.70 31.88 -6.61
CA ASP A 394 -14.51 32.73 -6.78
C ASP A 394 -13.22 31.95 -7.08
N ARG A 395 -13.36 30.73 -7.63
CA ARG A 395 -12.26 29.84 -8.03
C ARG A 395 -12.65 29.07 -9.27
N VAL A 396 -11.69 28.93 -10.20
CA VAL A 396 -11.87 28.11 -11.40
C VAL A 396 -11.68 26.65 -11.02
N ILE A 397 -12.74 25.86 -11.19
CA ILE A 397 -12.72 24.41 -11.04
C ILE A 397 -13.26 23.81 -12.33
N VAL A 398 -12.45 22.96 -12.96
CA VAL A 398 -12.86 22.10 -14.07
C VAL A 398 -12.65 20.68 -13.60
N LEU A 399 -13.74 19.91 -13.50
CA LEU A 399 -13.71 18.53 -13.07
C LEU A 399 -13.62 17.61 -14.30
N ALA A 400 -12.76 16.60 -14.24
CA ALA A 400 -12.68 15.59 -15.28
C ALA A 400 -13.97 14.74 -15.39
N TYR A 401 -14.22 14.26 -16.62
CA TYR A 401 -15.24 13.28 -16.95
C TYR A 401 -14.67 11.89 -16.75
N VAL A 402 -14.91 11.33 -15.57
CA VAL A 402 -14.31 10.08 -15.13
C VAL A 402 -14.85 8.88 -15.92
N VAL A 403 -13.96 8.09 -16.53
CA VAL A 403 -14.30 6.84 -17.22
C VAL A 403 -14.13 5.66 -16.26
N ALA A 404 -15.13 4.79 -16.21
CA ALA A 404 -15.08 3.61 -15.36
C ALA A 404 -14.13 2.53 -15.92
N ASN A 405 -13.51 1.78 -15.00
CA ASN A 405 -12.60 0.68 -15.27
C ASN A 405 -13.35 -0.68 -15.26
N LEU A 406 -13.17 -1.47 -16.31
CA LEU A 406 -13.79 -2.80 -16.50
C LEU A 406 -13.46 -3.79 -15.38
N THR A 407 -12.27 -3.69 -14.80
CA THR A 407 -11.77 -4.63 -13.79
C THR A 407 -12.19 -4.23 -12.37
N ARG A 408 -12.82 -3.04 -12.19
CA ARG A 408 -13.15 -2.49 -10.87
C ARG A 408 -14.53 -1.85 -10.89
N TRP A 409 -15.54 -2.64 -10.56
CA TRP A 409 -16.93 -2.28 -10.83
C TRP A 409 -17.44 -1.10 -10.00
N THR A 410 -16.79 -0.81 -8.86
CA THR A 410 -17.07 0.38 -8.03
C THR A 410 -16.78 1.70 -8.73
N THR A 411 -15.93 1.70 -9.77
CA THR A 411 -15.60 2.91 -10.54
C THR A 411 -16.80 3.43 -11.34
N HIS A 412 -17.75 2.57 -11.71
CA HIS A 412 -19.00 2.98 -12.38
C HIS A 412 -19.85 3.88 -11.49
N CYS A 413 -20.00 3.52 -10.20
CA CYS A 413 -20.72 4.34 -9.23
C CYS A 413 -20.10 5.75 -9.12
N ILE A 414 -18.78 5.84 -9.12
CA ILE A 414 -18.07 7.11 -8.99
C ILE A 414 -18.12 7.93 -10.28
N ALA A 415 -18.02 7.28 -11.44
CA ALA A 415 -18.24 7.92 -12.73
C ALA A 415 -19.65 8.53 -12.81
N PHE A 416 -20.68 7.82 -12.33
CA PHE A 416 -22.05 8.30 -12.29
C PHE A 416 -22.27 9.41 -11.27
N LEU A 417 -21.70 9.30 -10.06
CA LEU A 417 -21.70 10.37 -9.06
C LEU A 417 -21.03 11.64 -9.61
N ARG A 418 -19.89 11.51 -10.29
CA ARG A 418 -19.20 12.63 -10.95
C ARG A 418 -20.07 13.23 -12.06
N LEU A 419 -20.73 12.39 -12.87
CA LEU A 419 -21.64 12.86 -13.91
C LEU A 419 -22.84 13.63 -13.33
N LEU A 420 -23.40 13.19 -12.20
CA LEU A 420 -24.47 13.90 -11.48
C LEU A 420 -24.00 15.27 -10.95
N VAL A 421 -22.77 15.36 -10.42
CA VAL A 421 -22.18 16.66 -10.03
C VAL A 421 -22.04 17.59 -11.24
N LEU A 422 -21.75 17.03 -12.41
CA LEU A 422 -21.57 17.77 -13.67
C LEU A 422 -22.89 18.14 -14.36
N LYS A 423 -24.04 17.63 -13.90
CA LYS A 423 -25.37 17.80 -14.51
C LYS A 423 -25.68 19.26 -14.84
N GLU A 424 -25.60 20.15 -13.87
CA GLU A 424 -25.97 21.56 -14.07
C GLU A 424 -25.08 22.25 -15.11
N TYR A 425 -23.78 21.97 -15.08
CA TYR A 425 -22.82 22.54 -16.03
C TYR A 425 -23.11 22.05 -17.46
N LEU A 426 -23.37 20.75 -17.62
CA LEU A 426 -23.71 20.15 -18.91
C LEU A 426 -25.03 20.70 -19.46
N GLN A 427 -26.07 20.79 -18.62
CA GLN A 427 -27.36 21.34 -19.01
C GLN A 427 -27.27 22.81 -19.42
N PHE A 428 -26.51 23.62 -18.67
CA PHE A 428 -26.29 25.01 -19.00
C PHE A 428 -25.50 25.19 -20.30
N ALA A 429 -24.47 24.38 -20.53
CA ALA A 429 -23.70 24.40 -21.77
C ALA A 429 -24.56 24.03 -22.98
N VAL A 430 -25.43 23.03 -22.87
CA VAL A 430 -26.38 22.69 -23.93
C VAL A 430 -27.38 23.82 -24.15
N LEU A 431 -27.91 24.44 -23.09
CA LEU A 431 -28.85 25.55 -23.20
C LEU A 431 -28.24 26.76 -23.94
N GLN A 432 -27.00 27.12 -23.63
CA GLN A 432 -26.33 28.29 -24.22
C GLN A 432 -25.72 28.01 -25.59
N SER A 433 -25.13 26.83 -25.78
CA SER A 433 -24.18 26.57 -26.85
C SER A 433 -24.52 25.33 -27.69
N ARG A 434 -25.80 24.87 -27.71
CA ARG A 434 -26.22 23.68 -28.49
C ARG A 434 -25.72 23.69 -29.93
N GLY A 435 -25.86 24.82 -30.63
CA GLY A 435 -25.41 24.96 -32.01
C GLY A 435 -23.89 24.85 -32.17
N ALA A 436 -23.14 25.40 -31.22
CA ALA A 436 -21.67 25.32 -31.21
C ALA A 436 -21.17 23.92 -30.87
N ILE A 437 -21.85 23.19 -29.98
CA ILE A 437 -21.55 21.78 -29.65
C ILE A 437 -21.72 20.91 -30.89
N ILE A 438 -22.86 21.03 -31.59
CA ILE A 438 -23.12 20.27 -32.82
C ILE A 438 -22.09 20.62 -33.90
N ALA A 439 -21.79 21.90 -34.10
CA ALA A 439 -20.79 22.34 -35.06
C ALA A 439 -19.38 21.83 -34.70
N ALA A 440 -19.03 21.77 -33.41
CA ALA A 440 -17.75 21.28 -32.94
C ALA A 440 -17.55 19.79 -33.18
N GLN A 441 -18.61 18.97 -33.08
CA GLN A 441 -18.56 17.54 -33.40
C GLN A 441 -18.52 17.29 -34.91
N VAL A 442 -19.40 17.94 -35.68
CA VAL A 442 -19.46 17.75 -37.15
C VAL A 442 -18.19 18.25 -37.82
N GLY A 443 -17.62 19.37 -37.35
CA GLY A 443 -16.39 19.94 -37.87
C GLY A 443 -16.44 20.16 -39.38
N ALA A 444 -15.46 19.64 -40.11
CA ALA A 444 -15.38 19.72 -41.57
C ALA A 444 -15.99 18.49 -42.28
N ALA A 445 -16.57 17.54 -41.54
CA ALA A 445 -17.16 16.33 -42.13
C ALA A 445 -18.33 16.70 -43.05
N LYS A 446 -18.38 16.06 -44.22
CA LYS A 446 -19.42 16.28 -45.24
C LYS A 446 -20.17 14.99 -45.51
N SER A 447 -21.29 15.08 -46.22
CA SER A 447 -22.12 13.94 -46.65
C SER A 447 -22.66 13.10 -45.48
N THR A 448 -22.79 11.79 -45.65
CA THR A 448 -23.40 10.84 -44.71
C THR A 448 -22.73 10.83 -43.34
N GLU A 449 -21.40 11.00 -43.29
CA GLU A 449 -20.66 11.05 -42.02
C GLU A 449 -20.94 12.34 -41.24
N GLY A 450 -21.10 13.47 -41.93
CA GLY A 450 -21.50 14.74 -41.31
C GLY A 450 -22.91 14.67 -40.73
N GLU A 451 -23.84 14.00 -41.42
CA GLU A 451 -25.20 13.75 -40.92
C GLU A 451 -25.20 12.83 -39.69
N ARG A 452 -24.45 11.73 -39.73
CA ARG A 452 -24.30 10.80 -38.59
C ARG A 452 -23.76 11.49 -37.34
N LEU A 453 -22.68 12.27 -37.47
CA LEU A 453 -22.10 13.04 -36.36
C LEU A 453 -23.05 14.10 -35.81
N LYS A 454 -23.85 14.71 -36.69
CA LYS A 454 -24.88 15.69 -36.29
C LYS A 454 -26.00 15.00 -35.50
N GLU A 455 -26.49 13.87 -35.96
CA GLU A 455 -27.52 13.08 -35.27
C GLU A 455 -27.04 12.61 -33.89
N GLU A 456 -25.80 12.13 -33.80
CA GLU A 456 -25.16 11.73 -32.55
C GLU A 456 -25.01 12.91 -31.57
N ALA A 457 -24.55 14.08 -32.04
CA ALA A 457 -24.48 15.30 -31.23
C ALA A 457 -25.86 15.72 -30.70
N VAL A 458 -26.88 15.68 -31.58
CA VAL A 458 -28.26 16.03 -31.24
C VAL A 458 -28.83 15.07 -30.21
N TYR A 459 -28.56 13.76 -30.35
CA TYR A 459 -28.94 12.74 -29.38
C TYR A 459 -28.37 13.05 -28.00
N PHE A 460 -27.06 13.26 -27.86
CA PHE A 460 -26.45 13.55 -26.55
C PHE A 460 -26.88 14.90 -25.96
N CYS A 461 -27.04 15.95 -26.77
CA CYS A 461 -27.62 17.21 -26.29
C CYS A 461 -29.06 17.02 -25.78
N THR A 462 -29.83 16.13 -26.41
CA THR A 462 -31.20 15.82 -25.98
C THR A 462 -31.19 15.01 -24.69
N LEU A 463 -30.32 14.01 -24.58
CA LEU A 463 -30.11 13.22 -23.37
C LEU A 463 -29.67 14.09 -22.17
N ILE A 464 -28.76 15.04 -22.38
CA ILE A 464 -28.35 15.99 -21.32
C ILE A 464 -29.54 16.86 -20.87
N SER A 465 -30.45 17.20 -21.78
CA SER A 465 -31.64 18.01 -21.46
C SER A 465 -32.77 17.18 -20.82
N ASP A 466 -32.68 15.86 -20.85
CA ASP A 466 -33.74 14.95 -20.42
C ASP A 466 -33.74 14.76 -18.90
N SER A 467 -34.80 15.24 -18.25
CA SER A 467 -34.98 15.09 -16.79
C SER A 467 -35.13 13.63 -16.36
N ASP A 468 -35.75 12.78 -17.20
CA ASP A 468 -36.01 11.38 -16.86
C ASP A 468 -34.71 10.58 -16.83
N PHE A 469 -33.80 10.85 -17.75
CA PHE A 469 -32.44 10.29 -17.72
C PHE A 469 -31.72 10.64 -16.40
N TRP A 470 -31.73 11.90 -15.98
CA TRP A 470 -31.03 12.31 -14.76
C TRP A 470 -31.68 11.78 -13.48
N ASN A 471 -33.02 11.71 -13.44
CA ASN A 471 -33.75 11.12 -12.33
C ASN A 471 -33.46 9.62 -12.25
N GLY A 472 -33.50 8.92 -13.39
CA GLY A 472 -33.12 7.51 -13.49
C GLY A 472 -31.68 7.27 -13.06
N LEU A 473 -30.74 8.12 -13.47
CA LEU A 473 -29.33 8.00 -13.07
C LEU A 473 -29.15 8.20 -11.56
N THR A 474 -29.93 9.11 -10.96
CA THR A 474 -29.95 9.32 -9.51
C THR A 474 -30.44 8.05 -8.80
N SER A 475 -31.55 7.45 -9.24
CA SER A 475 -32.06 6.20 -8.68
C SER A 475 -31.05 5.06 -8.82
N VAL A 476 -30.42 4.90 -9.99
CA VAL A 476 -29.38 3.88 -10.20
C VAL A 476 -28.22 4.07 -9.22
N VAL A 477 -27.75 5.30 -9.04
CA VAL A 477 -26.67 5.61 -8.08
C VAL A 477 -27.08 5.26 -6.66
N GLU A 478 -28.30 5.61 -6.24
CA GLU A 478 -28.83 5.29 -4.91
C GLU A 478 -28.91 3.78 -4.64
N ASP A 479 -29.14 2.97 -5.68
CA ASP A 479 -29.21 1.50 -5.59
C ASP A 479 -27.82 0.84 -5.56
N ILE A 480 -26.90 1.29 -6.41
CA ILE A 480 -25.58 0.67 -6.55
C ILE A 480 -24.57 1.17 -5.52
N GLU A 481 -24.78 2.36 -4.94
CA GLU A 481 -23.90 2.95 -3.91
C GLU A 481 -23.75 2.03 -2.69
N PRO A 482 -24.82 1.51 -2.07
CA PRO A 482 -24.73 0.53 -0.98
C PRO A 482 -23.96 -0.74 -1.38
N ILE A 483 -24.13 -1.22 -2.62
CA ILE A 483 -23.43 -2.42 -3.13
C ILE A 483 -21.93 -2.14 -3.25
N CYS A 484 -21.57 -0.96 -3.77
CA CYS A 484 -20.18 -0.53 -3.91
C CYS A 484 -19.52 -0.31 -2.54
N TYR A 485 -20.25 0.24 -1.56
CA TYR A 485 -19.78 0.39 -0.19
C TYR A 485 -19.48 -0.97 0.45
N GLY A 486 -20.40 -1.93 0.30
CA GLY A 486 -20.19 -3.31 0.73
C GLY A 486 -18.98 -3.95 0.06
N THR A 487 -18.80 -3.74 -1.25
CA THR A 487 -17.62 -4.23 -1.99
C THR A 487 -16.31 -3.68 -1.39
N ASN A 488 -16.24 -2.36 -1.16
CA ASN A 488 -15.05 -1.71 -0.59
C ASN A 488 -14.76 -2.15 0.86
N ILE A 489 -15.79 -2.37 1.67
CA ILE A 489 -15.61 -2.99 3.00
C ILE A 489 -15.01 -4.37 2.81
N ASN A 490 -15.59 -5.21 1.96
CA ASN A 490 -15.19 -6.61 1.83
C ASN A 490 -13.81 -6.83 1.18
N GLN A 491 -13.20 -5.80 0.59
CA GLN A 491 -11.84 -5.83 0.05
C GLN A 491 -10.73 -5.53 1.07
N LYS A 492 -11.04 -5.12 2.31
CA LYS A 492 -9.98 -4.83 3.30
C LYS A 492 -9.40 -6.12 3.87
N ASP A 493 -8.09 -6.14 4.12
CA ASP A 493 -7.39 -7.29 4.73
C ASP A 493 -7.83 -7.59 6.16
N SER A 494 -8.49 -6.62 6.80
CA SER A 494 -9.01 -6.72 8.15
C SER A 494 -10.51 -6.98 8.21
N THR A 495 -11.15 -7.30 7.07
CA THR A 495 -12.60 -7.49 7.04
C THR A 495 -12.98 -8.82 7.64
N ARG A 496 -13.70 -8.72 8.74
CA ARG A 496 -14.16 -9.85 9.54
C ARG A 496 -15.52 -10.36 9.07
N ALA A 497 -15.82 -11.61 9.40
CA ALA A 497 -17.10 -12.23 9.07
C ALA A 497 -18.34 -11.48 9.64
N ASP A 498 -18.25 -10.86 10.83
CA ASP A 498 -19.33 -10.04 11.40
C ASP A 498 -19.65 -8.81 10.52
N GLN A 499 -18.61 -8.15 10.01
CA GLN A 499 -18.76 -6.98 9.14
C GLN A 499 -19.37 -7.34 7.79
N VAL A 500 -19.04 -8.53 7.26
CA VAL A 500 -19.65 -9.06 6.03
C VAL A 500 -21.14 -9.29 6.23
N LEU A 501 -21.53 -9.94 7.34
CA LEU A 501 -22.93 -10.20 7.66
C LEU A 501 -23.73 -8.90 7.86
N LEU A 502 -23.16 -7.92 8.56
CA LEU A 502 -23.78 -6.60 8.72
C LEU A 502 -23.92 -5.86 7.38
N SER A 503 -22.94 -5.98 6.50
CA SER A 503 -23.01 -5.39 5.15
C SER A 503 -24.12 -6.04 4.33
N LEU A 504 -24.27 -7.37 4.43
CA LEU A 504 -25.32 -8.13 3.76
C LEU A 504 -26.70 -7.81 4.32
N ALA A 505 -26.82 -7.68 5.64
CA ALA A 505 -28.04 -7.24 6.32
C ALA A 505 -28.44 -5.82 5.90
N GLY A 506 -27.48 -4.91 5.78
CA GLY A 506 -27.71 -3.55 5.28
C GLY A 506 -28.27 -3.53 3.85
N LEU A 507 -27.71 -4.35 2.95
CA LEU A 507 -28.24 -4.52 1.59
C LEU A 507 -29.65 -5.11 1.58
N TYR A 508 -29.89 -6.16 2.39
CA TYR A 508 -31.22 -6.75 2.50
C TYR A 508 -32.27 -5.72 2.97
N LEU A 509 -31.96 -4.96 4.02
CA LEU A 509 -32.85 -3.90 4.53
C LEU A 509 -33.05 -2.77 3.51
N HIS A 510 -32.04 -2.47 2.70
CA HIS A 510 -32.17 -1.49 1.62
C HIS A 510 -33.13 -1.97 0.53
N PHE A 511 -32.97 -3.20 0.03
CA PHE A 511 -33.76 -3.71 -1.10
C PHE A 511 -35.15 -4.22 -0.72
N VAL A 512 -35.38 -4.68 0.51
CA VAL A 512 -36.71 -5.13 0.95
C VAL A 512 -37.73 -3.98 1.01
N GLU A 513 -37.27 -2.76 1.33
CA GLU A 513 -38.08 -1.54 1.38
C GLU A 513 -38.09 -0.77 0.05
N HIS A 514 -37.46 -1.30 -1.00
CA HIS A 514 -37.29 -0.60 -2.26
C HIS A 514 -38.65 -0.27 -2.92
N PRO A 515 -38.80 0.94 -3.52
CA PRO A 515 -40.06 1.35 -4.17
C PRO A 515 -40.42 0.43 -5.34
N GLU A 516 -39.45 0.09 -6.19
CA GLU A 516 -39.64 -0.85 -7.29
C GLU A 516 -39.73 -2.29 -6.79
N LYS A 517 -40.93 -2.88 -6.89
CA LYS A 517 -41.24 -4.21 -6.32
C LYS A 517 -40.56 -5.36 -7.06
N GLU A 518 -40.42 -5.28 -8.38
CA GLU A 518 -39.74 -6.31 -9.16
C GLU A 518 -38.26 -6.40 -8.78
N LEU A 519 -37.60 -5.24 -8.67
CA LEU A 519 -36.21 -5.14 -8.21
C LEU A 519 -36.08 -5.65 -6.76
N SER A 520 -36.97 -5.22 -5.86
CA SER A 520 -37.00 -5.68 -4.47
C SER A 520 -37.07 -7.21 -4.37
N VAL A 521 -38.06 -7.84 -5.00
CA VAL A 521 -38.26 -9.29 -4.96
C VAL A 521 -37.06 -10.02 -5.58
N GLY A 522 -36.59 -9.55 -6.74
CA GLY A 522 -35.49 -10.19 -7.46
C GLY A 522 -34.15 -10.12 -6.71
N LEU A 523 -33.80 -8.98 -6.13
CA LEU A 523 -32.55 -8.81 -5.39
C LEU A 523 -32.60 -9.51 -4.03
N VAL A 524 -33.70 -9.41 -3.29
CA VAL A 524 -33.86 -10.11 -2.01
C VAL A 524 -33.71 -11.63 -2.21
N ALA A 525 -34.33 -12.21 -3.25
CA ALA A 525 -34.18 -13.63 -3.55
C ALA A 525 -32.71 -14.03 -3.81
N ARG A 526 -31.94 -13.19 -4.51
CA ARG A 526 -30.53 -13.43 -4.80
C ARG A 526 -29.64 -13.26 -3.57
N LEU A 527 -29.90 -12.27 -2.73
CA LEU A 527 -29.19 -12.08 -1.44
C LEU A 527 -29.42 -13.29 -0.51
N GLU A 528 -30.67 -13.75 -0.40
CA GLU A 528 -31.03 -14.95 0.39
C GLU A 528 -30.35 -16.21 -0.15
N LYS A 529 -30.27 -16.36 -1.49
CA LYS A 529 -29.54 -17.48 -2.12
C LYS A 529 -28.06 -17.47 -1.72
N ARG A 530 -27.37 -16.34 -1.87
CA ARG A 530 -25.95 -16.20 -1.48
C ARG A 530 -25.73 -16.47 0.00
N TRP A 531 -26.67 -16.05 0.85
CA TRP A 531 -26.64 -16.33 2.28
C TRP A 531 -26.88 -17.81 2.63
N LYS A 532 -27.74 -18.51 1.88
CA LYS A 532 -27.97 -19.96 2.04
C LYS A 532 -26.69 -20.76 1.72
N ASP A 533 -25.96 -20.34 0.69
CA ASP A 533 -24.77 -21.04 0.18
C ASP A 533 -23.51 -20.88 1.05
N CYS A 534 -23.54 -19.96 2.02
CA CYS A 534 -22.39 -19.71 2.90
C CYS A 534 -22.42 -20.57 4.17
N ASP A 535 -21.26 -20.70 4.82
CA ASP A 535 -21.12 -21.32 6.14
C ASP A 535 -21.69 -20.37 7.22
N GLN A 536 -23.02 -20.26 7.28
CA GLN A 536 -23.74 -19.32 8.16
C GLN A 536 -23.26 -19.33 9.63
N PRO A 537 -22.95 -20.50 10.25
CA PRO A 537 -22.41 -20.54 11.60
C PRO A 537 -21.18 -19.65 11.81
N LEU A 538 -20.25 -19.55 10.85
CA LEU A 538 -19.07 -18.69 10.95
C LEU A 538 -19.47 -17.22 11.12
N PHE A 539 -20.34 -16.73 10.24
CA PHE A 539 -20.79 -15.33 10.21
C PHE A 539 -21.64 -14.98 11.44
N LEU A 540 -22.55 -15.87 11.83
CA LEU A 540 -23.40 -15.69 13.00
C LEU A 540 -22.59 -15.68 14.30
N VAL A 541 -21.65 -16.62 14.47
CA VAL A 541 -20.79 -16.67 15.66
C VAL A 541 -19.87 -15.46 15.72
N ALA A 542 -19.29 -15.03 14.59
CA ALA A 542 -18.48 -13.81 14.56
C ALA A 542 -19.28 -12.58 15.03
N LEU A 543 -20.55 -12.46 14.62
CA LEU A 543 -21.41 -11.35 15.00
C LEU A 543 -21.85 -11.44 16.47
N ILE A 544 -22.22 -12.64 16.94
CA ILE A 544 -22.58 -12.88 18.35
C ILE A 544 -21.39 -12.56 19.27
N LEU A 545 -20.18 -12.94 18.88
CA LEU A 545 -18.95 -12.68 19.63
C LEU A 545 -18.42 -11.25 19.43
N ASN A 546 -19.09 -10.38 18.68
CA ASN A 546 -18.73 -8.96 18.63
C ASN A 546 -19.36 -8.23 19.84
N PRO A 547 -18.58 -7.75 20.82
CA PRO A 547 -19.13 -7.13 22.05
C PRO A 547 -19.89 -5.81 21.82
N PHE A 548 -19.75 -5.22 20.63
CA PHE A 548 -20.44 -3.99 20.25
C PHE A 548 -21.80 -4.24 19.58
N GLU A 549 -22.01 -5.44 19.04
CA GLU A 549 -23.22 -5.79 18.27
C GLU A 549 -24.01 -6.89 19.00
N GLY A 550 -23.35 -7.98 19.37
CA GLY A 550 -23.91 -9.08 20.15
C GLY A 550 -25.19 -9.66 19.53
N VAL A 551 -26.09 -10.15 20.38
CA VAL A 551 -27.40 -10.70 19.94
C VAL A 551 -28.42 -9.59 19.66
N SER A 552 -28.19 -8.35 20.11
CA SER A 552 -29.15 -7.25 19.96
C SER A 552 -29.26 -6.70 18.53
N CYS A 553 -28.30 -7.03 17.66
CA CYS A 553 -28.34 -6.66 16.24
C CYS A 553 -29.36 -7.47 15.42
N PHE A 554 -29.82 -8.63 15.93
CA PHE A 554 -30.82 -9.45 15.24
C PHE A 554 -32.23 -8.87 15.41
N GLY A 555 -33.05 -9.02 14.38
CA GLY A 555 -34.46 -8.63 14.39
C GLY A 555 -35.30 -9.50 15.35
N PRO A 556 -36.50 -9.03 15.74
CA PRO A 556 -37.38 -9.75 16.66
C PRO A 556 -37.76 -11.16 16.17
N ASP A 557 -37.81 -11.36 14.85
CA ASP A 557 -38.17 -12.63 14.23
C ASP A 557 -37.05 -13.69 14.27
N ALA A 558 -35.81 -13.29 14.62
CA ALA A 558 -34.66 -14.18 14.63
C ALA A 558 -34.79 -15.26 15.73
N LYS A 559 -35.56 -14.95 16.79
CA LYS A 559 -35.78 -15.82 17.96
C LYS A 559 -34.48 -16.43 18.50
N PHE A 560 -33.40 -15.64 18.45
CA PHE A 560 -32.12 -16.00 19.05
C PHE A 560 -32.22 -15.80 20.56
N ASP A 561 -32.38 -16.91 21.28
CA ASP A 561 -32.25 -16.93 22.73
C ASP A 561 -30.81 -17.25 23.14
N HIS A 562 -30.48 -17.06 24.42
CA HIS A 562 -29.13 -17.32 24.93
C HIS A 562 -28.71 -18.79 24.74
N PHE A 563 -29.66 -19.73 24.74
CA PHE A 563 -29.38 -21.16 24.59
C PHE A 563 -28.99 -21.52 23.15
N LYS A 564 -29.69 -20.98 22.15
CA LYS A 564 -29.37 -21.17 20.73
C LYS A 564 -28.04 -20.53 20.38
N ALA A 565 -27.78 -19.31 20.88
CA ALA A 565 -26.49 -18.65 20.70
C ALA A 565 -25.35 -19.48 21.31
N SER A 566 -25.49 -19.93 22.56
CA SER A 566 -24.48 -20.78 23.22
C SER A 566 -24.30 -22.12 22.52
N ALA A 567 -25.38 -22.77 22.07
CA ALA A 567 -25.31 -24.03 21.33
C ALA A 567 -24.58 -23.88 19.99
N LEU A 568 -24.83 -22.79 19.26
CA LEU A 568 -24.16 -22.48 18.00
C LEU A 568 -22.66 -22.26 18.20
N VAL A 569 -22.29 -21.40 19.17
CA VAL A 569 -20.88 -21.14 19.53
C VAL A 569 -20.18 -22.43 19.94
N THR A 570 -20.81 -23.24 20.79
CA THR A 570 -20.25 -24.51 21.28
C THR A 570 -20.08 -25.53 20.15
N SER A 571 -21.04 -25.58 19.21
CA SER A 571 -20.95 -26.46 18.04
C SER A 571 -19.81 -26.05 17.10
N LEU A 572 -19.63 -24.75 16.87
CA LEU A 572 -18.54 -24.23 16.05
C LEU A 572 -17.18 -24.42 16.73
N TYR A 573 -17.11 -24.22 18.05
CA TYR A 573 -15.93 -24.50 18.86
C TYR A 573 -15.49 -25.96 18.72
N ARG A 574 -16.45 -26.91 18.82
CA ARG A 574 -16.17 -28.34 18.64
C ARG A 574 -15.59 -28.62 17.25
N ARG A 575 -16.23 -28.09 16.19
CA ARG A 575 -15.77 -28.23 14.81
C ARG A 575 -14.31 -27.81 14.63
N VAL A 576 -13.91 -26.65 15.15
CA VAL A 576 -12.52 -26.16 15.04
C VAL A 576 -11.56 -27.05 15.84
N ASN A 577 -11.98 -27.56 16.99
CA ASN A 577 -11.15 -28.41 17.85
C ASN A 577 -11.05 -29.87 17.38
N ASP A 578 -11.82 -30.28 16.37
CA ASP A 578 -11.67 -31.57 15.70
C ASP A 578 -10.47 -31.61 14.73
N PHE A 579 -9.67 -30.53 14.71
CA PHE A 579 -8.38 -30.48 14.02
C PHE A 579 -7.48 -31.69 14.37
N PRO A 580 -6.94 -32.43 13.37
CA PRO A 580 -6.20 -33.67 13.60
C PRO A 580 -4.95 -33.53 14.48
N GLU A 581 -4.23 -32.41 14.40
CA GLU A 581 -3.00 -32.18 15.19
C GLU A 581 -3.29 -31.56 16.57
N ASN A 582 -4.55 -31.49 16.99
CA ASN A 582 -4.89 -31.01 18.32
C ASN A 582 -4.37 -31.98 19.40
N VAL A 583 -3.41 -31.50 20.19
CA VAL A 583 -2.72 -32.26 21.25
C VAL A 583 -3.60 -32.56 22.47
N ASP A 584 -4.76 -31.91 22.62
CA ASP A 584 -5.66 -32.12 23.74
C ASP A 584 -6.33 -33.51 23.67
N SER A 585 -6.40 -34.20 24.82
CA SER A 585 -7.19 -35.43 24.94
C SER A 585 -8.69 -35.15 24.80
N PRO A 586 -9.52 -36.15 24.41
CA PRO A 586 -10.97 -35.97 24.32
C PRO A 586 -11.62 -35.44 25.61
N GLU A 587 -11.10 -35.82 26.78
CA GLU A 587 -11.57 -35.35 28.08
C GLU A 587 -11.25 -33.87 28.30
N VAL A 588 -10.05 -33.43 27.91
CA VAL A 588 -9.62 -32.03 27.98
C VAL A 588 -10.46 -31.18 27.03
N ARG A 589 -10.70 -31.64 25.80
CA ARG A 589 -11.57 -30.96 24.82
C ARG A 589 -12.98 -30.78 25.37
N LYS A 590 -13.57 -31.83 25.96
CA LYS A 590 -14.90 -31.77 26.58
C LYS A 590 -14.94 -30.88 27.83
N ALA A 591 -13.84 -30.77 28.57
CA ALA A 591 -13.74 -29.83 29.69
C ALA A 591 -13.67 -28.37 29.20
N LYS A 592 -12.85 -28.10 28.16
CA LYS A 592 -12.78 -26.79 27.49
C LYS A 592 -14.13 -26.39 26.90
N GLU A 593 -14.80 -27.29 26.20
CA GLU A 593 -16.14 -27.08 25.62
C GLU A 593 -17.16 -26.67 26.70
N ARG A 594 -17.16 -27.33 27.85
CA ARG A 594 -18.03 -26.95 28.99
C ARG A 594 -17.73 -25.55 29.50
N ARG A 595 -16.45 -25.19 29.63
CA ARG A 595 -16.05 -23.84 30.05
C ARG A 595 -16.46 -22.78 29.04
N VAL A 596 -16.25 -23.03 27.74
CA VAL A 596 -16.74 -22.15 26.66
C VAL A 596 -18.24 -21.94 26.77
N SER A 597 -19.03 -23.00 26.94
CA SER A 597 -20.48 -22.89 27.09
C SER A 597 -20.89 -22.09 28.34
N THR A 598 -20.26 -22.34 29.49
CA THR A 598 -20.53 -21.60 30.74
C THR A 598 -20.19 -20.11 30.59
N THR A 599 -18.99 -19.79 30.14
CA THR A 599 -18.55 -18.40 29.96
C THR A 599 -19.31 -17.68 28.85
N MET A 600 -19.84 -18.42 27.86
CA MET A 600 -20.73 -17.85 26.85
C MET A 600 -22.05 -17.37 27.46
N PHE A 601 -22.61 -18.09 28.44
CA PHE A 601 -23.80 -17.62 29.15
C PHE A 601 -23.50 -16.39 30.02
N GLU A 602 -22.31 -16.32 30.62
CA GLU A 602 -21.85 -15.13 31.36
C GLU A 602 -21.73 -13.91 30.43
N TYR A 603 -21.12 -14.07 29.26
CA TYR A 603 -21.03 -13.04 28.22
C TYR A 603 -22.41 -12.55 27.77
N LEU A 604 -23.32 -13.47 27.42
CA LEU A 604 -24.67 -13.13 26.96
C LEU A 604 -25.52 -12.45 28.05
N SER A 605 -25.25 -12.77 29.31
CA SER A 605 -25.99 -12.20 30.44
C SER A 605 -25.32 -10.93 31.01
N GLY A 606 -24.16 -10.53 30.49
CA GLY A 606 -23.37 -9.41 31.03
C GLY A 606 -22.89 -9.64 32.47
N THR A 607 -22.64 -10.90 32.85
CA THR A 607 -22.21 -11.30 34.20
C THR A 607 -20.76 -11.79 34.21
N GLY A 608 -20.25 -12.14 35.39
CA GLY A 608 -18.88 -12.65 35.54
C GLY A 608 -17.85 -11.63 35.09
N GLY A 609 -16.91 -12.07 34.23
CA GLY A 609 -15.86 -11.22 33.67
C GLY A 609 -16.34 -10.11 32.72
N PHE A 610 -17.63 -10.11 32.36
CA PHE A 610 -18.25 -9.12 31.48
C PHE A 610 -19.11 -8.10 32.24
N GLN A 611 -19.16 -8.20 33.58
CA GLN A 611 -19.90 -7.26 34.40
C GLN A 611 -19.33 -5.84 34.25
N GLY A 612 -20.21 -4.88 33.94
CA GLY A 612 -19.81 -3.49 33.74
C GLY A 612 -19.34 -3.16 32.32
N TRP A 613 -19.27 -4.12 31.38
CA TRP A 613 -18.94 -3.86 29.98
C TRP A 613 -19.85 -2.79 29.37
N GLU A 614 -21.16 -2.88 29.57
CA GLU A 614 -22.12 -1.92 29.00
C GLU A 614 -21.87 -0.47 29.46
N ALA A 615 -21.43 -0.30 30.72
CA ALA A 615 -21.09 1.01 31.26
C ALA A 615 -19.73 1.52 30.77
N ALA A 616 -18.74 0.62 30.63
CA ALA A 616 -17.40 0.94 30.16
C ALA A 616 -17.31 1.06 28.62
N ARG A 617 -18.34 0.61 27.89
CA ARG A 617 -18.35 0.54 26.43
C ARG A 617 -18.09 1.89 25.78
N ILE A 618 -18.75 2.95 26.24
CA ILE A 618 -18.64 4.30 25.64
C ILE A 618 -17.21 4.82 25.76
N GLU A 619 -16.62 4.74 26.96
CA GLU A 619 -15.23 5.15 27.22
C GLU A 619 -14.24 4.32 26.39
N PHE A 620 -14.45 3.01 26.31
CA PHE A 620 -13.63 2.14 25.47
C PHE A 620 -13.73 2.50 23.97
N GLU A 621 -14.93 2.79 23.46
CA GLU A 621 -15.13 3.21 22.08
C GLU A 621 -14.41 4.54 21.77
N GLU A 622 -14.36 5.47 22.73
CA GLU A 622 -13.64 6.75 22.58
C GLU A 622 -12.12 6.56 22.54
N ASP A 623 -11.56 5.76 23.45
CA ASP A 623 -10.11 5.57 23.58
C ASP A 623 -9.51 4.58 22.58
N HIS A 624 -10.29 3.58 22.16
CA HIS A 624 -9.78 2.43 21.41
C HIS A 624 -10.56 2.14 20.13
N GLY A 625 -11.67 2.82 19.90
CA GLY A 625 -12.58 2.57 18.78
C GLY A 625 -13.37 1.26 18.95
N LYS A 626 -14.13 0.90 17.90
CA LYS A 626 -14.94 -0.32 17.84
C LYS A 626 -14.13 -1.56 17.41
N ASP A 627 -13.12 -1.91 18.20
CA ASP A 627 -12.24 -3.05 17.93
C ASP A 627 -12.54 -4.25 18.86
N PRO A 628 -13.31 -5.26 18.41
CA PRO A 628 -13.70 -6.38 19.26
C PRO A 628 -12.50 -7.24 19.69
N ILE A 629 -11.41 -7.26 18.91
CA ILE A 629 -10.19 -8.02 19.27
C ILE A 629 -9.56 -7.49 20.55
N ARG A 630 -9.53 -6.15 20.72
CA ARG A 630 -8.97 -5.55 21.93
C ARG A 630 -9.77 -5.91 23.18
N VAL A 631 -11.10 -5.96 23.06
CA VAL A 631 -12.00 -6.34 24.16
C VAL A 631 -11.73 -7.79 24.59
N TRP A 632 -11.72 -8.73 23.64
CA TRP A 632 -11.43 -10.13 23.96
C TRP A 632 -10.02 -10.36 24.49
N THR A 633 -9.05 -9.57 24.02
CA THR A 633 -7.67 -9.60 24.55
C THR A 633 -7.63 -9.14 26.01
N ALA A 634 -8.40 -8.12 26.37
CA ALA A 634 -8.48 -7.60 27.75
C ALA A 634 -9.16 -8.59 28.71
N ILE A 635 -10.22 -9.27 28.25
CA ILE A 635 -11.01 -10.20 29.08
C ILE A 635 -10.41 -11.63 29.06
N ARG A 636 -9.38 -11.88 28.25
CA ARG A 636 -8.73 -13.19 28.10
C ARG A 636 -8.32 -13.84 29.42
N ALA A 637 -7.87 -13.06 30.41
CA ALA A 637 -7.51 -13.59 31.72
C ALA A 637 -8.71 -14.18 32.49
N SER A 638 -9.90 -13.60 32.31
CA SER A 638 -11.14 -14.02 32.97
C SER A 638 -11.85 -15.16 32.21
N ALA A 639 -11.68 -15.20 30.89
CA ALA A 639 -12.42 -16.08 29.98
C ALA A 639 -11.51 -16.71 28.90
N PRO A 640 -10.45 -17.47 29.26
CA PRO A 640 -9.38 -17.81 28.32
C PRO A 640 -9.87 -18.65 27.12
N ASP A 641 -10.61 -19.73 27.35
CA ASP A 641 -11.05 -20.62 26.27
C ASP A 641 -12.04 -19.94 25.30
N LEU A 642 -12.96 -19.12 25.82
CA LEU A 642 -13.91 -18.37 24.98
C LEU A 642 -13.22 -17.22 24.26
N ALA A 643 -12.32 -16.49 24.92
CA ALA A 643 -11.58 -15.39 24.32
C ALA A 643 -10.66 -15.88 23.20
N ASP A 644 -9.96 -16.99 23.39
CA ASP A 644 -9.12 -17.58 22.34
C ASP A 644 -9.94 -17.99 21.13
N PHE A 645 -11.10 -18.62 21.36
CA PHE A 645 -12.02 -18.94 20.28
C PHE A 645 -12.60 -17.70 19.59
N ALA A 646 -12.99 -16.67 20.34
CA ALA A 646 -13.48 -15.42 19.78
C ALA A 646 -12.42 -14.72 18.94
N LEU A 647 -11.16 -14.70 19.40
CA LEU A 647 -10.03 -14.19 18.64
C LEU A 647 -9.80 -15.00 17.36
N THR A 648 -9.90 -16.33 17.41
CA THR A 648 -9.81 -17.22 16.24
C THR A 648 -10.85 -16.82 15.19
N ILE A 649 -12.12 -16.75 15.59
CA ILE A 649 -13.26 -16.47 14.68
C ILE A 649 -13.21 -15.04 14.15
N LEU A 650 -12.94 -14.05 15.00
CA LEU A 650 -12.91 -12.64 14.59
C LEU A 650 -11.74 -12.35 13.65
N LYS A 651 -10.66 -13.13 13.69
CA LYS A 651 -9.52 -13.00 12.77
C LYS A 651 -9.72 -13.72 11.43
N VAL A 652 -10.84 -14.41 11.22
CA VAL A 652 -11.16 -15.00 9.91
C VAL A 652 -11.48 -13.89 8.90
N VAL A 653 -10.69 -13.84 7.82
CA VAL A 653 -10.84 -12.88 6.73
C VAL A 653 -11.36 -13.59 5.48
N VAL A 654 -12.53 -13.15 5.02
CA VAL A 654 -13.30 -13.84 3.98
C VAL A 654 -13.15 -13.19 2.61
N ASN A 655 -11.93 -12.77 2.24
CA ASN A 655 -11.60 -12.23 0.92
C ASN A 655 -10.21 -12.67 0.42
N GLN A 656 -9.93 -12.40 -0.85
CA GLN A 656 -8.64 -12.68 -1.50
C GLN A 656 -7.93 -11.39 -1.96
N ALA A 657 -8.27 -10.25 -1.36
CA ALA A 657 -7.75 -8.95 -1.78
C ALA A 657 -6.20 -8.87 -1.71
N GLY A 658 -5.60 -9.74 -0.90
CA GLY A 658 -4.17 -10.03 -0.85
C GLY A 658 -3.55 -10.49 -2.16
N CYS A 659 -4.17 -11.48 -2.80
CA CYS A 659 -3.69 -12.02 -4.07
C CYS A 659 -3.80 -10.98 -5.19
N GLU A 660 -4.89 -10.22 -5.23
CA GLU A 660 -5.06 -9.13 -6.20
C GLU A 660 -3.93 -8.07 -6.09
N ARG A 661 -3.41 -7.81 -4.88
CA ARG A 661 -2.24 -6.92 -4.71
C ARG A 661 -0.96 -7.55 -5.23
N VAL A 662 -0.77 -8.85 -4.99
CA VAL A 662 0.36 -9.59 -5.60
C VAL A 662 0.32 -9.42 -7.11
N PHE A 663 -0.83 -9.66 -7.75
CA PHE A 663 -0.96 -9.53 -9.20
C PHE A 663 -0.70 -8.13 -9.69
N SER A 664 -1.15 -7.10 -8.95
CA SER A 664 -0.85 -5.73 -9.30
C SER A 664 0.65 -5.42 -9.21
N ASP A 665 1.36 -5.97 -8.23
CA ASP A 665 2.81 -5.81 -8.11
C ASP A 665 3.58 -6.64 -9.16
N VAL A 666 3.08 -7.83 -9.52
CA VAL A 666 3.61 -8.65 -10.62
C VAL A 666 3.42 -7.94 -11.96
N GLY A 667 2.23 -7.40 -12.24
CA GLY A 667 1.92 -6.65 -13.47
C GLY A 667 2.83 -5.43 -13.66
N ASN A 668 3.05 -4.66 -12.59
CA ASN A 668 4.06 -3.59 -12.58
C ASN A 668 5.48 -4.06 -12.93
N THR A 669 5.83 -5.26 -12.49
CA THR A 669 7.16 -5.81 -12.69
C THR A 669 7.29 -6.36 -14.12
N GLU A 670 6.21 -6.94 -14.66
CA GLU A 670 6.05 -7.40 -16.04
C GLU A 670 5.63 -6.28 -17.01
N SER A 671 6.60 -5.55 -17.56
CA SER A 671 6.35 -4.70 -18.74
C SER A 671 6.62 -5.46 -20.05
N ALA A 672 6.13 -4.96 -21.18
CA ALA A 672 6.44 -5.49 -22.52
C ALA A 672 7.96 -5.68 -22.72
N ARG A 673 8.74 -4.72 -22.20
CA ARG A 673 10.21 -4.68 -22.22
C ARG A 673 10.87 -5.60 -21.19
N ARG A 674 10.15 -6.04 -20.15
CA ARG A 674 10.62 -6.95 -19.07
C ARG A 674 9.91 -8.32 -19.06
N SER A 675 9.19 -8.66 -20.13
CA SER A 675 8.40 -9.90 -20.34
C SER A 675 9.17 -11.23 -20.32
N ARG A 676 10.50 -11.19 -20.11
CA ARG A 676 11.38 -12.37 -19.99
C ARG A 676 11.77 -12.70 -18.54
N LEU A 677 11.13 -12.06 -17.56
CA LEU A 677 11.33 -12.40 -16.14
C LEU A 677 10.57 -13.71 -15.84
N GLY A 678 11.31 -14.78 -15.52
CA GLY A 678 10.69 -16.05 -15.13
C GLY A 678 9.94 -15.95 -13.80
N LEU A 679 8.94 -16.81 -13.59
CA LEU A 679 8.04 -16.81 -12.44
C LEU A 679 8.78 -16.78 -11.09
N ALA A 680 9.81 -17.61 -10.92
CA ALA A 680 10.61 -17.66 -9.70
C ALA A 680 11.28 -16.31 -9.36
N LYS A 681 11.61 -15.51 -10.36
CA LYS A 681 12.19 -14.18 -10.15
C LYS A 681 11.10 -13.15 -9.82
N LEU A 682 9.93 -13.24 -10.46
CA LEU A 682 8.77 -12.41 -10.14
C LEU A 682 8.34 -12.64 -8.68
N GLU A 683 8.23 -13.89 -8.26
CA GLU A 683 7.92 -14.27 -6.88
C GLU A 683 8.92 -13.68 -5.88
N LYS A 684 10.22 -13.77 -6.18
CA LYS A 684 11.28 -13.16 -5.35
C LYS A 684 11.26 -11.64 -5.37
N MET A 685 10.71 -10.99 -6.39
CA MET A 685 10.55 -9.53 -6.43
C MET A 685 9.30 -9.08 -5.66
N THR A 686 8.23 -9.87 -5.67
CA THR A 686 6.98 -9.54 -4.98
C THR A 686 7.01 -9.87 -3.49
N ARG A 687 7.70 -10.94 -3.06
CA ARG A 687 7.89 -11.28 -1.64
C ARG A 687 8.49 -10.11 -0.82
N PRO A 688 9.64 -9.51 -1.18
CA PRO A 688 10.17 -8.31 -0.51
C PRO A 688 9.32 -7.07 -0.73
N ALA A 689 8.63 -6.96 -1.88
CA ALA A 689 7.74 -5.83 -2.14
C ALA A 689 6.53 -5.79 -1.21
N GLN A 690 6.09 -6.92 -0.67
CA GLN A 690 5.07 -6.97 0.38
C GLN A 690 5.64 -6.75 1.79
N VAL A 691 6.91 -7.12 2.01
CA VAL A 691 7.70 -6.61 3.13
C VAL A 691 8.03 -5.12 2.99
N ASN A 692 7.67 -4.43 1.89
CA ASN A 692 7.63 -2.97 1.88
C ASN A 692 6.67 -2.40 2.93
N ALA A 693 5.72 -3.17 3.46
CA ALA A 693 4.98 -2.75 4.66
C ALA A 693 5.90 -2.65 5.88
N GLY A 694 6.88 -3.58 6.02
CA GLY A 694 7.95 -3.52 7.00
C GLY A 694 8.91 -2.36 6.72
N ILE A 695 9.38 -2.19 5.49
CA ILE A 695 10.24 -1.05 5.11
C ILE A 695 9.51 0.30 5.30
N ARG A 696 8.22 0.41 4.94
CA ARG A 696 7.39 1.60 5.18
C ARG A 696 7.10 1.79 6.67
N ALA A 697 6.84 0.73 7.43
CA ALA A 697 6.65 0.78 8.88
C ALA A 697 7.96 1.17 9.58
N ASP A 698 9.11 0.70 9.09
CA ASP A 698 10.44 1.09 9.53
C ASP A 698 10.71 2.55 9.15
N HIS A 699 10.29 3.03 7.97
CA HIS A 699 10.36 4.44 7.60
C HIS A 699 9.47 5.34 8.46
N LEU A 700 8.30 4.85 8.86
CA LEU A 700 7.40 5.51 9.80
C LEU A 700 7.98 5.51 11.22
N ALA A 701 8.53 4.39 11.68
CA ALA A 701 9.15 4.24 13.00
C ALA A 701 10.46 5.02 13.12
N GLN A 702 11.23 5.15 12.03
CA GLN A 702 12.46 5.94 11.95
C GLN A 702 12.20 7.43 11.64
N GLY A 703 10.94 7.85 11.47
CA GLY A 703 10.57 9.24 11.20
C GLY A 703 11.04 9.79 9.84
N ILE A 704 11.50 8.92 8.93
CA ILE A 704 11.96 9.26 7.57
C ILE A 704 10.77 9.68 6.70
N MET A 705 9.60 9.13 6.99
CA MET A 705 8.31 9.66 6.53
C MET A 705 7.79 10.64 7.59
N PRO A 706 7.46 11.91 7.25
CA PRO A 706 6.86 12.80 8.22
C PRO A 706 5.54 12.20 8.71
N ALA A 707 5.40 12.04 10.03
CA ALA A 707 4.17 11.58 10.70
C ALA A 707 2.96 12.51 10.43
N ASN A 708 3.15 13.60 9.70
CA ASN A 708 2.11 14.50 9.23
C ASN A 708 2.50 15.07 7.86
N ARG A 709 1.73 14.75 6.81
CA ARG A 709 1.20 15.85 5.97
C ARG A 709 0.61 16.83 6.98
N GLN A 710 1.13 18.05 7.09
CA GLN A 710 0.62 19.04 8.04
C GLN A 710 -0.92 19.00 8.03
N LYS A 711 -1.52 18.69 9.18
CA LYS A 711 -2.96 18.83 9.41
C LYS A 711 -3.34 20.26 9.02
N ARG A 712 -3.93 20.46 7.84
CA ARG A 712 -4.88 21.55 7.70
C ARG A 712 -5.93 21.28 8.78
N LYS A 713 -6.06 22.19 9.74
CA LYS A 713 -7.07 22.11 10.79
C LYS A 713 -8.42 21.96 10.10
N ASN A 714 -8.95 20.74 10.09
CA ASN A 714 -10.35 20.38 9.95
C ASN A 714 -10.49 18.94 10.44
N HIS A 715 -10.75 18.86 11.75
CA HIS A 715 -11.41 17.84 12.58
C HIS A 715 -11.15 16.33 12.42
N GLN A 716 -11.17 15.66 13.57
CA GLN A 716 -10.78 14.29 13.85
C GLN A 716 -11.75 13.25 13.26
N SER A 717 -11.18 12.25 12.57
CA SER A 717 -11.65 10.86 12.32
C SER A 717 -11.33 10.42 10.89
N VAL A 718 -10.05 10.13 10.61
CA VAL A 718 -9.59 9.71 9.25
C VAL A 718 -8.49 8.63 9.31
N GLU A 719 -7.96 8.29 10.49
CA GLU A 719 -6.68 7.58 10.60
C GLU A 719 -6.71 6.08 10.23
N LYS A 720 -7.86 5.52 9.78
CA LYS A 720 -7.95 4.12 9.30
C LYS A 720 -8.75 3.90 8.00
N LEU A 721 -9.20 4.94 7.30
CA LEU A 721 -10.17 4.77 6.19
C LEU A 721 -9.62 4.89 4.76
N LEU A 722 -8.31 5.11 4.58
CA LEU A 722 -7.64 5.12 3.26
C LEU A 722 -6.43 4.16 3.15
N ALA A 723 -6.38 3.11 3.97
CA ALA A 723 -5.35 2.07 3.85
C ALA A 723 -5.70 0.98 2.81
N VAL A 724 -6.18 1.39 1.62
CA VAL A 724 -6.26 0.54 0.42
C VAL A 724 -5.25 1.09 -0.59
N PRO A 725 -4.04 0.52 -0.70
CA PRO A 725 -3.13 0.89 -1.77
C PRO A 725 -3.58 0.17 -3.04
N ARG A 726 -4.39 0.84 -3.85
CA ARG A 726 -4.76 0.36 -5.18
C ARG A 726 -4.59 1.50 -6.19
N TYR A 727 -4.49 1.17 -7.47
CA TYR A 727 -4.59 2.05 -8.66
C TYR A 727 -3.31 2.64 -9.27
N ARG A 728 -2.19 2.83 -8.55
CA ARG A 728 -0.96 3.32 -9.22
C ARG A 728 -0.35 2.32 -10.22
N ASN A 729 -0.61 1.04 -10.00
CA ASN A 729 0.16 -0.07 -10.56
C ASN A 729 -0.46 -0.69 -11.84
N LEU A 730 -1.57 -0.14 -12.36
CA LEU A 730 -2.22 -0.64 -13.58
C LEU A 730 -1.95 0.24 -14.81
N LEU A 731 -1.16 1.32 -14.63
CA LEU A 731 -0.91 2.33 -15.67
C LEU A 731 0.37 2.11 -16.49
N GLU A 732 1.27 1.20 -16.10
CA GLU A 732 2.46 0.88 -16.91
C GLU A 732 2.15 -0.11 -18.05
N GLU A 733 0.90 -0.60 -18.18
CA GLU A 733 0.51 -1.62 -19.15
C GLU A 733 0.25 -1.09 -20.58
N ASN A 734 0.17 0.22 -20.81
CA ASN A 734 -0.32 0.77 -22.08
C ASN A 734 0.72 1.30 -23.08
N ASP A 735 2.02 1.36 -22.74
CA ASP A 735 2.97 2.12 -23.57
C ASP A 735 3.52 1.42 -24.83
N ASP A 736 3.33 0.12 -25.02
CA ASP A 736 3.82 -0.53 -26.25
C ASP A 736 2.75 -1.49 -26.77
N GLU A 737 2.13 -1.14 -27.90
CA GLU A 737 1.81 -2.01 -29.05
C GLU A 737 0.65 -1.34 -29.84
N LYS A 738 0.97 -0.35 -30.68
CA LYS A 738 0.18 -0.04 -31.87
C LYS A 738 0.44 -1.16 -32.90
N ASN A 739 -0.21 -2.32 -32.79
CA ASN A 739 -0.47 -3.17 -33.96
C ASN A 739 -1.56 -4.24 -33.74
N GLU A 740 -2.23 -4.55 -34.84
CA GLU A 740 -3.56 -5.14 -34.98
C GLU A 740 -3.81 -6.49 -34.29
N GLY A 741 -5.03 -6.64 -33.74
CA GLY A 741 -5.58 -7.90 -33.24
C GLY A 741 -6.34 -7.78 -31.92
N SER A 742 -7.52 -7.13 -31.93
CA SER A 742 -8.55 -7.13 -30.86
C SER A 742 -8.02 -7.10 -29.42
N ARG A 743 -7.59 -5.92 -28.97
CA ARG A 743 -7.27 -5.69 -27.56
C ARG A 743 -8.45 -5.21 -26.75
N ARG A 744 -8.60 -5.80 -25.56
CA ARG A 744 -9.57 -5.40 -24.54
C ARG A 744 -9.08 -4.09 -23.91
N SER A 745 -9.64 -2.95 -24.34
CA SER A 745 -9.58 -1.69 -23.56
C SER A 745 -9.99 -1.99 -22.12
N MET A 746 -9.23 -1.55 -21.10
CA MET A 746 -9.59 -1.72 -19.68
C MET A 746 -10.62 -0.69 -19.20
N THR A 747 -10.94 0.31 -20.01
CA THR A 747 -11.92 1.35 -19.71
C THR A 747 -13.16 1.20 -20.57
N VAL A 748 -14.33 1.59 -20.02
CA VAL A 748 -15.60 1.54 -20.75
C VAL A 748 -15.83 2.85 -21.49
N SER A 749 -15.23 2.95 -22.67
CA SER A 749 -15.29 4.14 -23.51
C SER A 749 -16.34 4.06 -24.62
N SER A 750 -17.32 3.15 -24.54
CA SER A 750 -18.43 3.07 -25.50
C SER A 750 -19.62 2.26 -25.00
N ALA A 751 -20.81 2.50 -25.58
CA ALA A 751 -22.00 1.68 -25.38
C ALA A 751 -21.77 0.19 -25.68
N ALA A 752 -21.05 -0.10 -26.77
CA ALA A 752 -20.72 -1.47 -27.16
C ALA A 752 -19.75 -2.14 -26.16
N GLY A 753 -18.81 -1.37 -25.60
CA GLY A 753 -17.96 -1.80 -24.49
C GLY A 753 -18.78 -2.11 -23.24
N TRP A 754 -19.72 -1.24 -22.89
CA TRP A 754 -20.66 -1.45 -21.78
C TRP A 754 -21.50 -2.71 -21.98
N ARG A 755 -22.16 -2.89 -23.13
CA ARG A 755 -22.97 -4.09 -23.41
C ARG A 755 -22.15 -5.38 -23.36
N ARG A 756 -20.91 -5.35 -23.86
CA ARG A 756 -19.99 -6.49 -23.75
C ARG A 756 -19.64 -6.78 -22.30
N GLU A 757 -19.41 -5.75 -21.51
CA GLU A 757 -19.16 -5.88 -20.08
C GLU A 757 -20.39 -6.39 -19.31
N MET A 758 -21.57 -5.79 -19.52
CA MET A 758 -22.82 -6.28 -18.93
C MET A 758 -23.07 -7.72 -19.33
N GLY A 759 -22.84 -8.07 -20.59
CA GLY A 759 -22.91 -9.43 -21.07
C GLY A 759 -21.97 -10.37 -20.31
N ARG A 760 -20.74 -9.91 -20.00
CA ARG A 760 -19.78 -10.64 -19.18
C ARG A 760 -20.28 -10.82 -17.75
N TRP A 761 -20.70 -9.75 -17.07
CA TRP A 761 -21.16 -9.84 -15.68
C TRP A 761 -22.41 -10.71 -15.55
N ILE A 762 -23.37 -10.53 -16.45
CA ILE A 762 -24.58 -11.36 -16.49
C ILE A 762 -24.22 -12.82 -16.80
N ALA A 763 -23.24 -13.06 -17.67
CA ALA A 763 -22.75 -14.41 -17.95
C ALA A 763 -22.05 -15.05 -16.74
N GLU A 764 -21.14 -14.34 -16.06
CA GLU A 764 -20.49 -14.79 -14.83
C GLU A 764 -21.53 -15.14 -13.76
N THR A 765 -22.54 -14.27 -13.57
CA THR A 765 -23.67 -14.55 -12.68
C THR A 765 -24.49 -15.78 -13.12
N ARG A 766 -24.75 -15.95 -14.43
CA ARG A 766 -25.50 -17.11 -14.95
C ARG A 766 -24.71 -18.41 -14.85
N GLU A 767 -23.41 -18.36 -15.06
CA GLU A 767 -22.51 -19.50 -14.93
C GLU A 767 -22.44 -19.96 -13.48
N ALA A 768 -22.32 -19.02 -12.53
CA ALA A 768 -22.43 -19.32 -11.10
C ALA A 768 -23.77 -19.99 -10.76
N GLU A 769 -24.90 -19.49 -11.29
CA GLU A 769 -26.22 -20.11 -11.08
C GLU A 769 -26.38 -21.49 -11.71
N LEU A 770 -25.86 -21.69 -12.92
CA LEU A 770 -25.97 -22.96 -13.64
C LEU A 770 -25.14 -24.03 -12.97
N GLN A 771 -23.92 -23.68 -12.53
CA GLN A 771 -23.07 -24.58 -11.79
C GLN A 771 -23.70 -24.99 -10.46
N GLU A 772 -24.34 -24.05 -9.76
CA GLU A 772 -25.13 -24.33 -8.55
C GLU A 772 -26.27 -25.32 -8.81
N SER A 773 -26.98 -25.19 -9.93
CA SER A 773 -28.05 -26.13 -10.28
C SER A 773 -27.56 -27.54 -10.62
N LEU A 774 -26.36 -27.64 -11.21
CA LEU A 774 -25.71 -28.92 -11.48
C LEU A 774 -25.20 -29.57 -10.18
N GLU A 775 -24.76 -28.77 -9.22
CA GLU A 775 -24.32 -29.25 -7.91
C GLU A 775 -25.48 -29.72 -7.02
N GLU A 776 -26.64 -29.05 -7.02
CA GLU A 776 -27.86 -29.56 -6.36
C GLU A 776 -28.33 -30.89 -6.97
N PHE A 777 -28.05 -31.13 -8.25
CA PHE A 777 -28.31 -32.40 -8.94
C PHE A 777 -27.28 -33.49 -8.56
N ASP A 778 -25.98 -33.17 -8.56
CA ASP A 778 -24.90 -34.08 -8.15
C ASP A 778 -25.03 -34.49 -6.66
N GLU A 779 -25.42 -33.57 -5.77
CA GLU A 779 -25.59 -33.86 -4.34
C GLU A 779 -26.83 -34.74 -4.06
N TRP A 780 -27.83 -34.70 -4.95
CA TRP A 780 -28.97 -35.63 -4.95
C TRP A 780 -28.56 -37.04 -5.39
N ASP A 781 -27.62 -37.15 -6.34
CA ASP A 781 -27.04 -38.42 -6.76
C ASP A 781 -26.06 -39.00 -5.72
N ASP A 782 -25.29 -38.17 -4.99
CA ASP A 782 -24.36 -38.62 -3.92
C ASP A 782 -25.10 -39.11 -2.66
N GLU A 783 -26.25 -38.52 -2.29
CA GLU A 783 -27.08 -39.05 -1.18
C GLU A 783 -27.80 -40.37 -1.54
N ASN A 784 -27.87 -40.73 -2.83
CA ASN A 784 -28.58 -41.91 -3.33
C ASN A 784 -27.67 -42.98 -3.98
N SER A 785 -26.41 -42.65 -4.29
CA SER A 785 -25.41 -43.58 -4.79
C SER A 785 -24.66 -44.21 -3.62
N GLY A 786 -25.17 -45.36 -3.16
CA GLY A 786 -24.55 -46.16 -2.11
C GLY A 786 -23.18 -46.73 -2.49
N ILE A 787 -22.14 -45.88 -2.50
CA ILE A 787 -20.74 -46.30 -2.58
C ILE A 787 -20.30 -46.67 -1.15
N PRO A 788 -20.07 -47.96 -0.84
CA PRO A 788 -19.63 -48.35 0.49
C PRO A 788 -18.17 -47.92 0.70
N PRO A 789 -17.79 -47.43 1.89
CA PRO A 789 -16.40 -47.14 2.21
C PRO A 789 -15.56 -48.42 2.17
N ALA A 790 -14.30 -48.27 1.76
CA ALA A 790 -13.34 -49.37 1.62
C ALA A 790 -13.21 -50.22 2.92
N PRO A 791 -13.05 -51.55 2.81
CA PRO A 791 -13.16 -52.45 3.95
C PRO A 791 -11.94 -52.35 4.86
N THR A 792 -12.07 -51.70 6.01
CA THR A 792 -11.15 -51.87 7.13
C THR A 792 -11.69 -52.94 8.10
N ALA A 793 -10.87 -53.94 8.36
CA ALA A 793 -11.22 -55.09 9.17
C ALA A 793 -11.39 -54.77 10.67
N SER A 794 -12.46 -55.34 11.23
CA SER A 794 -12.67 -55.75 12.63
C SER A 794 -13.22 -54.76 13.67
N SER A 795 -14.23 -55.28 14.36
CA SER A 795 -14.77 -54.98 15.69
C SER A 795 -15.78 -53.83 15.85
N SER A 796 -17.05 -54.25 15.90
CA SER A 796 -18.15 -53.76 16.75
C SER A 796 -17.84 -52.56 17.66
N ARG A 797 -18.16 -51.35 17.19
CA ARG A 797 -18.36 -50.19 18.05
C ARG A 797 -19.54 -49.40 17.48
N ALA A 798 -20.53 -49.12 18.33
CA ALA A 798 -21.70 -48.34 17.96
C ALA A 798 -21.26 -47.04 17.25
N GLU A 799 -21.85 -46.77 16.09
CA GLU A 799 -21.57 -45.55 15.33
C GLU A 799 -21.75 -44.32 16.24
N PRO A 800 -20.78 -43.39 16.27
CA PRO A 800 -20.96 -42.14 16.99
C PRO A 800 -22.17 -41.38 16.41
N PRO A 801 -22.96 -40.67 17.24
CA PRO A 801 -24.13 -39.95 16.76
C PRO A 801 -23.71 -38.94 15.68
N LYS A 802 -24.31 -39.04 14.50
CA LYS A 802 -24.11 -38.09 13.40
C LYS A 802 -24.33 -36.66 13.91
N PRO A 803 -23.42 -35.70 13.66
CA PRO A 803 -23.60 -34.32 14.10
C PRO A 803 -24.91 -33.76 13.52
N ARG A 804 -25.70 -33.07 14.36
CA ARG A 804 -26.91 -32.38 13.90
C ARG A 804 -26.51 -31.33 12.85
N LYS A 805 -26.93 -31.52 11.58
CA LYS A 805 -26.75 -30.52 10.51
C LYS A 805 -27.38 -29.19 10.95
N TRP A 806 -26.66 -28.08 10.79
CA TRP A 806 -27.18 -26.73 11.06
C TRP A 806 -28.39 -26.45 10.16
N GLN A 807 -29.45 -25.87 10.72
CA GLN A 807 -30.61 -25.46 9.94
C GLN A 807 -30.39 -24.04 9.42
N THR A 808 -30.33 -23.88 8.10
CA THR A 808 -30.12 -22.58 7.45
C THR A 808 -31.21 -21.58 7.83
N MET A 809 -30.82 -20.37 8.21
CA MET A 809 -31.72 -19.26 8.52
C MET A 809 -31.70 -18.24 7.38
N THR A 810 -32.85 -17.64 7.04
CA THR A 810 -32.95 -16.56 6.04
C THR A 810 -32.54 -15.20 6.63
N LEU A 811 -32.03 -14.28 5.82
CA LEU A 811 -31.80 -12.87 6.20
C LEU A 811 -33.09 -12.21 6.69
N LYS A 812 -34.24 -12.53 6.09
CA LYS A 812 -35.55 -12.10 6.57
C LYS A 812 -35.83 -12.51 8.01
N ALA A 813 -35.55 -13.76 8.37
CA ALA A 813 -35.71 -14.23 9.74
C ALA A 813 -34.71 -13.53 10.68
N LEU A 814 -33.48 -13.32 10.25
CA LEU A 814 -32.42 -12.75 11.08
C LEU A 814 -32.55 -11.24 11.31
N PHE A 815 -32.98 -10.48 10.31
CA PHE A 815 -32.93 -9.01 10.31
C PHE A 815 -34.27 -8.35 9.92
N GLY A 816 -35.33 -9.13 9.69
CA GLY A 816 -36.66 -8.60 9.44
C GLY A 816 -37.09 -7.63 10.55
N GLY A 817 -37.48 -6.41 10.16
CA GLY A 817 -37.89 -5.36 11.10
C GLY A 817 -36.75 -4.66 11.86
N ALA A 818 -35.49 -4.96 11.55
CA ALA A 818 -34.34 -4.23 12.10
C ALA A 818 -34.24 -2.80 11.52
N LYS A 819 -33.65 -1.87 12.27
CA LYS A 819 -33.47 -0.47 11.82
C LYS A 819 -32.49 -0.43 10.64
N LYS A 820 -32.85 0.31 9.59
CA LYS A 820 -32.00 0.55 8.42
C LYS A 820 -30.71 1.27 8.83
N PRO A 821 -29.51 0.69 8.61
CA PRO A 821 -28.27 1.42 8.77
C PRO A 821 -28.15 2.42 7.61
N VAL A 822 -28.14 3.72 7.92
CA VAL A 822 -27.94 4.78 6.92
C VAL A 822 -26.45 5.10 6.85
N ARG A 823 -25.80 4.71 5.74
CA ARG A 823 -24.46 5.18 5.37
C ARG A 823 -24.42 5.43 3.87
N LYS A 824 -24.04 6.66 3.49
CA LYS A 824 -23.72 7.09 2.11
C LYS A 824 -22.20 7.28 2.00
N PHE A 825 -21.63 7.24 0.79
CA PHE A 825 -20.24 7.60 0.58
C PHE A 825 -20.00 9.01 1.13
N ALA A 826 -18.92 9.17 1.91
CA ALA A 826 -18.51 10.49 2.30
C ALA A 826 -17.97 11.23 1.07
N GLU A 827 -18.30 12.51 0.90
CA GLU A 827 -17.83 13.34 -0.22
C GLU A 827 -16.29 13.28 -0.39
N LYS A 828 -15.57 13.12 0.73
CA LYS A 828 -14.11 12.95 0.75
C LYS A 828 -13.62 11.64 0.12
N GLU A 829 -14.36 10.54 0.28
CA GLU A 829 -14.03 9.23 -0.32
C GLU A 829 -14.27 9.27 -1.84
N ILE A 830 -15.38 9.88 -2.25
CA ILE A 830 -15.70 10.13 -3.67
C ILE A 830 -14.60 10.97 -4.31
N ASN A 831 -14.17 12.06 -3.64
CA ASN A 831 -13.14 12.95 -4.17
C ASN A 831 -11.77 12.28 -4.26
N ALA A 832 -11.34 11.51 -3.25
CA ALA A 832 -10.03 10.85 -3.30
C ALA A 832 -9.94 9.80 -4.43
N GLU A 833 -10.99 9.01 -4.62
CA GLU A 833 -11.04 7.99 -5.66
C GLU A 833 -11.28 8.62 -7.06
N ALA A 834 -12.01 9.73 -7.14
CA ALA A 834 -12.16 10.48 -8.38
C ALA A 834 -10.88 11.22 -8.80
N GLU A 835 -10.15 11.84 -7.86
CA GLU A 835 -8.82 12.41 -8.08
C GLU A 835 -7.85 11.34 -8.59
N LEU A 836 -7.97 10.12 -8.05
CA LEU A 836 -7.18 8.99 -8.48
C LEU A 836 -7.53 8.59 -9.91
N MET A 837 -8.81 8.43 -10.25
CA MET A 837 -9.25 8.12 -11.62
C MET A 837 -8.92 9.23 -12.62
N GLU A 838 -8.91 10.49 -12.20
CA GLU A 838 -8.46 11.64 -13.00
C GLU A 838 -6.97 11.54 -13.30
N ALA A 839 -6.14 11.25 -12.29
CA ALA A 839 -4.73 10.95 -12.50
C ALA A 839 -4.48 9.71 -13.39
N LEU A 840 -5.41 8.73 -13.42
CA LEU A 840 -5.35 7.61 -14.36
C LEU A 840 -5.60 8.05 -15.80
N ALA A 841 -6.60 8.92 -16.01
CA ALA A 841 -6.96 9.42 -17.33
C ALA A 841 -5.87 10.35 -17.91
N ASP A 842 -5.29 11.22 -17.09
CA ASP A 842 -4.22 12.14 -17.51
C ASP A 842 -2.95 11.39 -17.93
N ALA A 843 -2.61 10.30 -17.22
CA ALA A 843 -1.47 9.45 -17.58
C ALA A 843 -1.67 8.71 -18.92
N GLU A 844 -2.92 8.37 -19.29
CA GLU A 844 -3.26 7.77 -20.58
C GLU A 844 -3.28 8.81 -21.72
N GLU A 845 -3.57 10.08 -21.40
CA GLU A 845 -3.52 11.21 -22.34
C GLU A 845 -2.07 11.63 -22.65
N ASP A 846 -1.18 11.64 -21.64
CA ASP A 846 0.27 11.90 -21.79
C ASP A 846 1.00 10.79 -22.58
N ALA A 847 0.45 9.57 -22.62
CA ALA A 847 0.98 8.43 -23.38
C ALA A 847 0.54 8.41 -24.87
N ARG A 848 -0.41 9.27 -25.28
CA ARG A 848 -0.72 9.44 -26.71
C ARG A 848 0.45 10.18 -27.35
N LEU A 849 1.28 9.44 -28.09
CA LEU A 849 2.17 10.02 -29.08
C LEU A 849 1.36 11.03 -29.91
N ASP A 850 1.84 12.27 -29.93
CA ASP A 850 1.34 13.35 -30.78
C ASP A 850 1.40 12.88 -32.24
N ASP A 851 0.31 12.30 -32.76
CA ASP A 851 0.16 11.91 -34.18
C ASP A 851 -0.08 13.17 -35.04
N GLY A 852 0.57 14.29 -34.71
CA GLY A 852 0.23 15.65 -35.11
C GLY A 852 1.38 16.52 -35.60
N ALA A 853 2.39 15.96 -36.25
CA ALA A 853 3.27 16.72 -37.16
C ALA A 853 3.87 15.80 -38.24
N VAL A 854 3.07 15.47 -39.25
CA VAL A 854 3.64 15.14 -40.56
C VAL A 854 4.04 16.47 -41.18
N GLU A 855 5.26 16.92 -40.87
CA GLU A 855 5.96 17.86 -41.74
C GLU A 855 6.35 17.07 -42.98
N CYS A 856 5.66 17.35 -44.10
CA CYS A 856 6.10 16.93 -45.41
C CYS A 856 7.42 17.65 -45.71
N ASP A 857 8.54 16.95 -45.56
CA ASP A 857 9.77 17.32 -46.26
C ASP A 857 9.67 16.74 -47.67
N ASP A 858 9.13 17.53 -48.59
CA ASP A 858 9.45 17.42 -50.01
C ASP A 858 10.95 17.70 -50.17
N ASP A 859 11.71 16.67 -50.55
CA ASP A 859 12.71 16.73 -51.63
C ASP A 859 13.47 15.39 -51.72
N GLU A 860 12.90 14.48 -52.51
CA GLU A 860 13.64 13.41 -53.15
C GLU A 860 14.65 14.03 -54.14
N VAL A 861 15.95 13.83 -53.91
CA VAL A 861 16.93 13.79 -55.00
C VAL A 861 17.57 12.41 -55.02
N TYR A 862 17.05 11.62 -55.95
CA TYR A 862 17.53 10.33 -56.39
C TYR A 862 18.86 10.46 -57.17
N VAL A 863 19.47 9.29 -57.37
CA VAL A 863 20.46 8.87 -58.40
C VAL A 863 21.94 8.89 -57.97
N PRO A 864 22.74 7.86 -58.29
CA PRO A 864 22.47 6.41 -58.43
C PRO A 864 23.19 5.53 -57.40
#